data_AF-A0A250JFE2-F1
#
_entry.id   AF-A0A250JFE2-F1
#
_cell.length_a   1.000
_cell.length_b   1.000
_cell.length_c   1.000
_cell.angle_alpha   90.00
_cell.angle_beta   90.00
_cell.angle_gamma   90.00
#
_symmetry.space_group_name_H-M   'P 1'
#
loop_
_entity.id
_entity.type
_entity.pdbx_description
1 polymer ?
#
loop_
_entity_poly.entity_id
_entity_poly.type
_entity_poly.pdbx_seq_one_letter_code
_entity_poly.pdbx_strand_id
1 'polypeptide(L)'
;MVKSLGTVLFVALVLSGCEVLNPKVTEVQVTSEASQLLPGEKTTLTASVFGEGPFIPDLQWTATGGGELSSTTGSSVSYTAPDGVSEDTQVTVTVTERTSERSASVTLTLLAAPGVTGVQVTAARSELFAQDSVALEAAVTGTSSFSSEVTWSVEGEGSLSATTGAGVVYTAPDVVSTDTQVIVTATSVQMPSRSASTTLTLKAPLITAVKVTAARTELVEKESVALDALVTGAGAFSSEVIWSVEGGSGSLSATSGLHVIYTAPDAIGADTQVTVTATSVADGTKADSVTLVLKAPFVSAVDLSAARPQLYAGNAVVFSATLVGAAPFGSKVEWKLVSGGGVLEPLPNDTARPNMRFARYTAPRTASTLNATVQATSVYDPTRSNSKSVQVLPLPLSITEVSSGTGSNRPGWLELRNLTSAPVQLADYALRARAFDTSTSSWLFKEVMLFPLPSRLLAPGAYIVVSGKAFPSENFESSQMIWLREEPALVPLWSGATFIELVRSDIGETVDFVRFGTSTQAPLSEGAWTGTSNVPNLPADGSSSVSFVRVTGANDTNGSSDWSSRAFSTPAGPNDVPAGAVDDDSDGIPDSAEVAGGRFAGLDLYAMGARTAQRDLFIEVDHMQSTNPIILPQKEALDKVVAVFARRGIQLHIDVGTRFSASFNPANYNLGQGLPEVPFASSINMTRAGGEAASVYELKSAHMDFARRAAFHYCVFGSTQTVSGTAPGNSGNAERLGNDFLVSLSAYKLSTDTAALRNQIINYQAAVFMHELGHNLGLRHGGNVETNLKPNYLSVMNQLYELEGLGPISGSSAGDRYYLRNRLKGYDGVDDLADSPLSTTFVLDYSDGSGGVINETALNESAGMCRAGATSIDYDNSGFISTTTFDVNRDTVFEVLYDHNDWASIVLPFALSHSVVRNIASHDTSFEPISVVQDHQPVVDEEPPSPALLWNIH
;
A
#
# COMPACT_ATOMS: atom_id res chain seq x y z
N MET A 1 -35.12 -103.25 141.23
CA MET A 1 -36.50 -103.68 141.56
C MET A 1 -36.99 -102.73 142.64
N VAL A 2 -38.01 -101.88 142.49
CA VAL A 2 -39.09 -101.76 141.49
C VAL A 2 -38.64 -101.00 140.22
N LYS A 3 -38.93 -101.46 139.00
CA LYS A 3 -38.97 -102.86 138.51
C LYS A 3 -37.55 -103.27 138.08
N SER A 4 -37.22 -104.50 137.68
CA SER A 4 -37.96 -105.76 137.53
C SER A 4 -37.00 -106.75 136.81
N LEU A 5 -37.26 -108.01 136.44
CA LEU A 5 -38.48 -108.83 136.42
C LEU A 5 -39.67 -108.18 135.68
N GLY A 6 -40.70 -108.89 135.26
CA GLY A 6 -41.28 -110.09 135.85
C GLY A 6 -42.33 -109.70 136.91
N THR A 7 -43.49 -110.36 136.81
CA THR A 7 -44.27 -110.95 137.91
C THR A 7 -43.80 -110.54 139.32
N VAL A 8 -44.60 -109.89 140.16
CA VAL A 8 -45.73 -110.44 140.95
C VAL A 8 -46.35 -109.21 141.63
N LEU A 9 -47.61 -108.84 141.36
CA LEU A 9 -48.86 -109.36 141.96
C LEU A 9 -49.24 -108.60 143.26
N PHE A 10 -50.52 -108.25 143.31
CA PHE A 10 -51.35 -108.16 144.52
C PHE A 10 -51.21 -107.01 145.51
N VAL A 11 -52.41 -106.71 146.04
CA VAL A 11 -52.73 -106.23 147.39
C VAL A 11 -52.34 -104.78 147.63
N ALA A 12 -53.31 -103.86 147.64
CA ALA A 12 -54.32 -103.68 148.70
C ALA A 12 -53.63 -103.26 150.00
N LEU A 13 -54.16 -102.42 150.87
CA LEU A 13 -55.45 -101.79 151.10
C LEU A 13 -55.14 -100.83 152.28
N VAL A 14 -56.10 -100.00 152.66
CA VAL A 14 -56.40 -99.72 154.09
C VAL A 14 -55.51 -98.75 154.90
N LEU A 15 -56.25 -97.74 155.40
CA LEU A 15 -56.14 -97.00 156.68
C LEU A 15 -54.90 -96.13 157.00
N SER A 16 -55.23 -94.84 157.18
CA SER A 16 -55.04 -94.06 158.42
C SER A 16 -53.63 -93.59 158.80
N GLY A 17 -53.46 -92.26 158.82
CA GLY A 17 -52.35 -91.57 159.49
C GLY A 17 -52.13 -90.20 158.86
N CYS A 18 -52.19 -89.12 159.66
CA CYS A 18 -52.10 -87.74 159.18
C CYS A 18 -50.92 -87.03 159.84
N GLU A 19 -50.07 -86.38 159.03
CA GLU A 19 -49.24 -85.22 159.41
C GLU A 19 -48.80 -84.46 158.15
N VAL A 20 -48.46 -83.17 158.27
CA VAL A 20 -48.42 -82.19 157.17
C VAL A 20 -47.01 -81.69 156.86
N LEU A 21 -46.69 -81.51 155.57
CA LEU A 21 -45.48 -80.83 155.06
C LEU A 21 -45.85 -79.77 154.00
N ASN A 22 -45.15 -78.62 154.00
CA ASN A 22 -45.43 -77.47 153.11
C ASN A 22 -44.61 -77.50 151.79
N PRO A 23 -45.14 -76.97 150.66
CA PRO A 23 -44.44 -76.91 149.37
C PRO A 23 -43.48 -75.71 149.19
N LYS A 24 -42.52 -75.80 148.26
CA LYS A 24 -41.49 -74.77 147.99
C LYS A 24 -40.90 -74.82 146.56
N VAL A 25 -40.84 -73.69 145.85
CA VAL A 25 -40.17 -73.54 144.54
C VAL A 25 -38.64 -73.37 144.71
N THR A 26 -37.85 -74.01 143.83
CA THR A 26 -36.38 -74.04 143.87
C THR A 26 -35.70 -73.36 142.67
N GLU A 27 -36.27 -73.40 141.45
CA GLU A 27 -35.62 -72.88 140.23
C GLU A 27 -36.62 -72.45 139.14
N VAL A 28 -36.21 -71.50 138.29
CA VAL A 28 -36.89 -71.05 137.07
C VAL A 28 -35.87 -70.99 135.93
N GLN A 29 -36.21 -71.46 134.74
CA GLN A 29 -35.35 -71.40 133.54
C GLN A 29 -36.13 -70.88 132.32
N VAL A 30 -35.43 -70.33 131.32
CA VAL A 30 -35.99 -69.86 130.03
C VAL A 30 -35.12 -70.30 128.84
N THR A 31 -35.75 -70.62 127.71
CA THR A 31 -35.09 -70.84 126.41
C THR A 31 -35.79 -70.07 125.28
N SER A 32 -35.07 -69.83 124.18
CA SER A 32 -35.55 -69.20 122.93
C SER A 32 -35.29 -70.10 121.72
N GLU A 33 -36.15 -70.06 120.70
CA GLU A 33 -35.98 -70.82 119.45
C GLU A 33 -35.01 -70.18 118.46
N ALA A 34 -34.83 -68.84 118.50
CA ALA A 34 -33.90 -68.10 117.65
C ALA A 34 -33.12 -67.06 118.47
N SER A 35 -31.93 -66.67 117.99
CA SER A 35 -31.04 -65.69 118.65
C SER A 35 -30.75 -64.44 117.81
N GLN A 36 -31.12 -64.42 116.52
CA GLN A 36 -31.04 -63.26 115.64
C GLN A 36 -32.31 -63.18 114.76
N LEU A 37 -32.78 -61.96 114.44
CA LEU A 37 -34.03 -61.69 113.72
C LEU A 37 -33.89 -60.44 112.84
N LEU A 38 -34.44 -60.45 111.63
CA LEU A 38 -34.63 -59.24 110.82
C LEU A 38 -35.88 -58.46 111.26
N PRO A 39 -36.07 -57.19 110.82
CA PRO A 39 -37.22 -56.39 111.19
C PRO A 39 -38.56 -57.09 110.91
N GLY A 40 -39.43 -57.17 111.92
CA GLY A 40 -40.75 -57.83 111.86
C GLY A 40 -40.79 -59.35 112.16
N GLU A 41 -39.64 -60.04 112.30
CA GLU A 41 -39.62 -61.49 112.57
C GLU A 41 -39.94 -61.86 114.04
N LYS A 42 -40.31 -63.13 114.30
CA LYS A 42 -40.79 -63.62 115.60
C LYS A 42 -40.03 -64.87 116.08
N THR A 43 -39.96 -65.04 117.40
CA THR A 43 -39.44 -66.27 118.04
C THR A 43 -40.27 -66.67 119.27
N THR A 44 -40.23 -67.93 119.68
CA THR A 44 -40.94 -68.43 120.87
C THR A 44 -39.99 -68.56 122.06
N LEU A 45 -40.48 -68.20 123.25
CA LEU A 45 -39.79 -68.25 124.53
C LEU A 45 -40.57 -69.14 125.50
N THR A 46 -39.91 -70.08 126.17
CA THR A 46 -40.59 -71.02 127.08
C THR A 46 -39.91 -71.10 128.43
N ALA A 47 -40.69 -71.13 129.51
CA ALA A 47 -40.23 -71.16 130.89
C ALA A 47 -40.61 -72.45 131.62
N SER A 48 -39.66 -72.98 132.39
CA SER A 48 -39.85 -74.15 133.26
C SER A 48 -39.59 -73.79 134.72
N VAL A 49 -40.40 -74.32 135.64
CA VAL A 49 -40.31 -74.06 137.09
C VAL A 49 -40.22 -75.38 137.85
N PHE A 50 -39.30 -75.45 138.82
CA PHE A 50 -38.99 -76.65 139.58
C PHE A 50 -39.10 -76.40 141.10
N GLY A 51 -39.39 -77.44 141.89
CA GLY A 51 -39.61 -77.34 143.34
C GLY A 51 -40.04 -78.65 144.01
N GLU A 52 -40.29 -78.61 145.33
CA GLU A 52 -40.74 -79.75 146.14
C GLU A 52 -42.16 -79.52 146.69
N GLY A 53 -42.97 -80.59 146.71
CA GLY A 53 -44.40 -80.54 147.04
C GLY A 53 -45.29 -80.03 145.89
N PRO A 54 -46.63 -80.09 146.02
CA PRO A 54 -47.53 -79.57 145.00
C PRO A 54 -47.59 -78.03 145.04
N PHE A 55 -47.18 -77.38 143.95
CA PHE A 55 -47.36 -75.95 143.71
C PHE A 55 -47.85 -75.72 142.27
N ILE A 56 -48.47 -74.57 142.02
CA ILE A 56 -48.87 -74.11 140.69
C ILE A 56 -48.05 -72.83 140.42
N PRO A 57 -47.18 -72.79 139.39
CA PRO A 57 -46.33 -71.63 139.14
C PRO A 57 -47.11 -70.38 138.71
N ASP A 58 -46.78 -69.23 139.29
CA ASP A 58 -47.30 -67.92 138.86
C ASP A 58 -46.19 -67.16 138.12
N LEU A 59 -46.19 -67.26 136.78
CA LEU A 59 -45.12 -66.75 135.91
C LEU A 59 -45.47 -65.42 135.25
N GLN A 60 -44.53 -64.47 135.31
CA GLN A 60 -44.62 -63.16 134.66
C GLN A 60 -43.39 -62.87 133.77
N TRP A 61 -43.62 -62.31 132.59
CA TRP A 61 -42.61 -62.02 131.55
C TRP A 61 -42.46 -60.53 131.27
N THR A 62 -41.24 -60.10 130.96
CA THR A 62 -40.88 -58.73 130.56
C THR A 62 -39.79 -58.73 129.49
N ALA A 63 -39.86 -57.80 128.53
CA ALA A 63 -38.82 -57.57 127.51
C ALA A 63 -38.24 -56.15 127.63
N THR A 64 -36.94 -56.01 127.38
CA THR A 64 -36.20 -54.75 127.51
C THR A 64 -35.23 -54.58 126.35
N GLY A 65 -35.40 -53.49 125.58
CA GLY A 65 -34.63 -53.20 124.35
C GLY A 65 -35.48 -52.97 123.10
N GLY A 66 -36.81 -53.08 123.19
CA GLY A 66 -37.74 -52.97 122.06
C GLY A 66 -38.45 -54.29 121.78
N GLY A 67 -39.34 -54.30 120.78
CA GLY A 67 -40.15 -55.44 120.40
C GLY A 67 -41.32 -55.74 121.35
N GLU A 68 -42.21 -56.65 120.94
CA GLU A 68 -43.44 -56.99 121.67
C GLU A 68 -43.48 -58.45 122.09
N LEU A 69 -44.00 -58.71 123.30
CA LEU A 69 -44.36 -60.04 123.79
C LEU A 69 -45.86 -60.29 123.61
N SER A 70 -46.21 -61.48 123.14
CA SER A 70 -47.60 -61.89 122.88
C SER A 70 -48.44 -62.08 124.15
N SER A 71 -47.81 -62.26 125.31
CA SER A 71 -48.42 -62.33 126.64
C SER A 71 -47.38 -61.95 127.69
N THR A 72 -47.82 -61.47 128.85
CA THR A 72 -46.95 -61.21 130.02
C THR A 72 -47.08 -62.28 131.11
N THR A 73 -47.93 -63.30 130.95
CA THR A 73 -48.05 -64.43 131.88
C THR A 73 -48.20 -65.77 131.16
N GLY A 74 -47.90 -66.87 131.87
CA GLY A 74 -47.95 -68.24 131.36
C GLY A 74 -46.57 -68.88 131.19
N SER A 75 -46.54 -70.18 130.85
CA SER A 75 -45.29 -70.94 130.70
C SER A 75 -44.60 -70.78 129.34
N SER A 76 -45.23 -70.13 128.36
CA SER A 76 -44.62 -69.85 127.04
C SER A 76 -45.22 -68.59 126.43
N VAL A 77 -44.39 -67.76 125.78
CA VAL A 77 -44.74 -66.49 125.13
C VAL A 77 -43.91 -66.31 123.86
N SER A 78 -44.42 -65.60 122.84
CA SER A 78 -43.63 -65.26 121.64
C SER A 78 -43.20 -63.79 121.67
N TYR A 79 -41.96 -63.54 121.23
CA TYR A 79 -41.38 -62.20 121.05
C TYR A 79 -41.34 -61.84 119.55
N THR A 80 -41.65 -60.58 119.22
CA THR A 80 -41.61 -60.01 117.85
C THR A 80 -40.61 -58.86 117.78
N ALA A 81 -39.71 -58.87 116.79
CA ALA A 81 -38.80 -57.76 116.49
C ALA A 81 -39.52 -56.57 115.83
N PRO A 82 -39.15 -55.31 116.13
CA PRO A 82 -39.75 -54.12 115.48
C PRO A 82 -39.56 -54.09 113.95
N ASP A 83 -40.50 -53.47 113.23
CA ASP A 83 -40.49 -53.37 111.76
C ASP A 83 -39.41 -52.45 111.17
N GLY A 84 -38.65 -51.74 112.01
CA GLY A 84 -37.59 -50.82 111.58
C GLY A 84 -36.36 -50.91 112.49
N VAL A 85 -35.24 -51.32 111.92
CA VAL A 85 -33.93 -51.40 112.58
C VAL A 85 -32.93 -50.68 111.69
N SER A 86 -32.46 -49.51 112.13
CA SER A 86 -31.56 -48.65 111.36
C SER A 86 -30.09 -49.09 111.42
N GLU A 87 -29.73 -49.84 112.46
CA GLU A 87 -28.40 -50.42 112.71
C GLU A 87 -28.51 -51.60 113.69
N ASP A 88 -27.54 -52.52 113.63
CA ASP A 88 -27.64 -53.81 114.30
C ASP A 88 -27.64 -53.68 115.84
N THR A 89 -28.65 -54.25 116.54
CA THR A 89 -28.93 -53.98 117.98
C THR A 89 -29.36 -55.23 118.77
N GLN A 90 -29.15 -55.28 120.10
CA GLN A 90 -29.54 -56.41 120.98
C GLN A 90 -30.68 -56.10 121.98
N VAL A 91 -31.49 -57.11 122.30
CA VAL A 91 -32.68 -57.05 123.19
C VAL A 91 -32.71 -58.22 124.17
N THR A 92 -33.10 -58.03 125.44
CA THR A 92 -33.17 -59.09 126.47
C THR A 92 -34.58 -59.28 127.02
N VAL A 93 -35.00 -60.54 127.17
CA VAL A 93 -36.31 -60.94 127.72
C VAL A 93 -36.12 -61.80 128.97
N THR A 94 -36.90 -61.52 130.01
CA THR A 94 -36.82 -62.14 131.34
C THR A 94 -38.18 -62.71 131.76
N VAL A 95 -38.17 -63.88 132.41
CA VAL A 95 -39.32 -64.48 133.11
C VAL A 95 -39.04 -64.52 134.61
N THR A 96 -40.07 -64.30 135.44
CA THR A 96 -40.01 -64.37 136.91
C THR A 96 -41.18 -65.18 137.45
N GLU A 97 -40.93 -66.11 138.36
CA GLU A 97 -41.98 -66.78 139.14
C GLU A 97 -42.23 -65.96 140.42
N ARG A 98 -43.48 -65.51 140.61
CA ARG A 98 -43.79 -64.45 141.57
C ARG A 98 -43.94 -64.91 143.02
N THR A 99 -44.16 -66.20 143.28
CA THR A 99 -44.28 -66.68 144.68
C THR A 99 -42.93 -66.91 145.36
N SER A 100 -41.87 -67.13 144.57
CA SER A 100 -40.49 -67.31 145.05
C SER A 100 -39.50 -66.24 144.58
N GLU A 101 -39.95 -65.28 143.77
CA GLU A 101 -39.18 -64.16 143.20
C GLU A 101 -37.95 -64.59 142.36
N ARG A 102 -37.94 -65.82 141.84
CA ARG A 102 -36.85 -66.33 140.98
C ARG A 102 -37.08 -66.00 139.52
N SER A 103 -36.01 -65.60 138.82
CA SER A 103 -36.08 -65.16 137.42
C SER A 103 -34.96 -65.73 136.53
N ALA A 104 -35.22 -65.84 135.23
CA ALA A 104 -34.25 -66.24 134.20
C ALA A 104 -34.42 -65.40 132.91
N SER A 105 -33.36 -65.21 132.11
CA SER A 105 -33.37 -64.30 130.94
C SER A 105 -32.66 -64.87 129.69
N VAL A 106 -32.98 -64.33 128.51
CA VAL A 106 -32.34 -64.64 127.20
C VAL A 106 -32.23 -63.37 126.32
N THR A 107 -31.23 -63.31 125.42
CA THR A 107 -30.91 -62.13 124.58
C THR A 107 -30.95 -62.45 123.07
N LEU A 108 -31.40 -61.50 122.25
CA LEU A 108 -31.63 -61.57 120.81
C LEU A 108 -30.92 -60.41 120.06
N THR A 109 -30.60 -60.53 118.76
CA THR A 109 -29.93 -59.48 117.93
C THR A 109 -30.69 -59.16 116.63
N LEU A 110 -30.68 -57.91 116.15
CA LEU A 110 -31.42 -57.39 114.96
C LEU A 110 -30.50 -56.72 113.90
N LEU A 111 -30.87 -56.57 112.60
CA LEU A 111 -29.99 -56.10 111.46
C LEU A 111 -30.63 -55.11 110.39
N ALA A 112 -29.85 -54.45 109.50
CA ALA A 112 -30.25 -53.36 108.52
C ALA A 112 -30.05 -53.58 106.94
N ALA A 113 -30.34 -52.59 106.02
CA ALA A 113 -30.60 -52.76 104.54
C ALA A 113 -30.00 -51.73 103.45
N PRO A 114 -29.98 -52.00 102.09
CA PRO A 114 -29.16 -51.29 101.02
C PRO A 114 -29.82 -50.40 99.87
N GLY A 115 -29.07 -49.56 99.08
CA GLY A 115 -29.59 -48.72 97.93
C GLY A 115 -28.66 -47.79 97.03
N VAL A 116 -29.22 -47.00 96.07
CA VAL A 116 -28.55 -46.09 95.05
C VAL A 116 -28.25 -44.65 95.55
N THR A 117 -27.26 -43.92 94.98
CA THR A 117 -26.84 -42.58 95.46
C THR A 117 -26.84 -41.39 94.46
N GLY A 118 -26.62 -41.51 93.14
CA GLY A 118 -26.56 -40.33 92.25
C GLY A 118 -26.56 -40.58 90.72
N VAL A 119 -26.73 -39.50 89.93
CA VAL A 119 -26.73 -39.46 88.44
C VAL A 119 -25.99 -38.20 87.94
N GLN A 120 -25.37 -38.24 86.75
CA GLN A 120 -24.73 -37.11 86.03
C GLN A 120 -25.01 -37.18 84.51
N VAL A 121 -24.94 -36.04 83.80
CA VAL A 121 -25.09 -35.93 82.33
C VAL A 121 -24.00 -35.03 81.72
N THR A 122 -23.42 -35.43 80.59
CA THR A 122 -22.40 -34.67 79.84
C THR A 122 -22.80 -34.52 78.37
N ALA A 123 -22.48 -33.39 77.73
CA ALA A 123 -22.64 -33.16 76.28
C ALA A 123 -21.35 -32.61 75.65
N ALA A 124 -21.04 -32.99 74.41
CA ALA A 124 -19.78 -32.63 73.75
C ALA A 124 -19.69 -31.17 73.25
N ARG A 125 -20.84 -30.52 73.00
CA ARG A 125 -20.96 -29.09 72.67
C ARG A 125 -22.30 -28.55 73.16
N SER A 126 -22.34 -27.28 73.54
CA SER A 126 -23.53 -26.60 74.10
C SER A 126 -24.16 -25.58 73.15
N GLU A 127 -23.58 -25.32 71.98
CA GLU A 127 -24.15 -24.45 70.94
C GLU A 127 -24.29 -25.23 69.62
N LEU A 128 -25.43 -25.06 68.95
CA LEU A 128 -25.86 -25.81 67.77
C LEU A 128 -26.63 -24.88 66.82
N PHE A 129 -26.46 -25.00 65.52
CA PHE A 129 -27.39 -24.40 64.54
C PHE A 129 -28.52 -25.38 64.17
N ALA A 130 -29.41 -24.99 63.26
CA ALA A 130 -30.39 -25.91 62.69
C ALA A 130 -29.72 -27.17 62.10
N GLN A 131 -30.35 -28.34 62.27
CA GLN A 131 -29.87 -29.68 61.87
C GLN A 131 -28.56 -30.17 62.53
N ASP A 132 -27.90 -29.41 63.40
CA ASP A 132 -26.74 -29.90 64.15
C ASP A 132 -27.13 -31.01 65.14
N SER A 133 -26.25 -32.01 65.29
CA SER A 133 -26.41 -33.07 66.30
C SER A 133 -25.26 -33.11 67.32
N VAL A 134 -25.55 -33.57 68.55
CA VAL A 134 -24.56 -33.75 69.63
C VAL A 134 -24.85 -35.00 70.45
N ALA A 135 -23.79 -35.73 70.82
CA ALA A 135 -23.89 -36.87 71.73
C ALA A 135 -23.95 -36.42 73.20
N LEU A 136 -24.75 -37.14 73.98
CA LEU A 136 -24.96 -37.00 75.41
C LEU A 136 -24.72 -38.34 76.11
N GLU A 137 -24.08 -38.30 77.28
CA GLU A 137 -23.76 -39.50 78.08
C GLU A 137 -24.19 -39.30 79.54
N ALA A 138 -24.59 -40.37 80.21
CA ALA A 138 -25.01 -40.37 81.61
C ALA A 138 -24.27 -41.41 82.46
N ALA A 139 -24.00 -41.06 83.72
CA ALA A 139 -23.33 -41.92 84.69
C ALA A 139 -24.12 -42.01 86.00
N VAL A 140 -24.16 -43.19 86.62
CA VAL A 140 -24.96 -43.50 87.84
C VAL A 140 -24.06 -44.07 88.93
N THR A 141 -24.31 -43.72 90.20
CA THR A 141 -23.54 -44.16 91.38
C THR A 141 -24.44 -44.68 92.51
N GLY A 142 -23.93 -45.58 93.36
CA GLY A 142 -24.69 -46.25 94.42
C GLY A 142 -23.83 -47.02 95.43
N THR A 143 -24.47 -47.63 96.44
CA THR A 143 -23.80 -48.47 97.45
C THR A 143 -24.30 -49.92 97.40
N SER A 144 -23.40 -50.88 97.70
CA SER A 144 -23.63 -52.31 97.49
C SER A 144 -24.02 -52.65 96.04
N SER A 145 -24.95 -53.58 95.79
CA SER A 145 -25.44 -53.94 94.46
C SER A 145 -26.51 -52.96 93.95
N PHE A 146 -26.26 -52.31 92.81
CA PHE A 146 -27.20 -51.38 92.17
C PHE A 146 -27.14 -51.42 90.63
N SER A 147 -28.15 -50.85 89.97
CA SER A 147 -28.29 -50.72 88.51
C SER A 147 -27.85 -49.34 88.02
N SER A 148 -27.17 -49.32 86.88
CA SER A 148 -26.70 -48.11 86.19
C SER A 148 -27.65 -47.60 85.10
N GLU A 149 -28.83 -48.21 84.94
CA GLU A 149 -29.75 -47.88 83.85
C GLU A 149 -30.47 -46.54 84.07
N VAL A 150 -30.58 -45.74 83.00
CA VAL A 150 -31.27 -44.45 82.98
C VAL A 150 -32.30 -44.35 81.85
N THR A 151 -33.29 -43.49 82.08
CA THR A 151 -34.26 -43.00 81.09
C THR A 151 -33.93 -41.56 80.72
N TRP A 152 -34.11 -41.20 79.45
CA TRP A 152 -33.80 -39.87 78.91
C TRP A 152 -35.06 -39.11 78.48
N SER A 153 -35.07 -37.80 78.71
CA SER A 153 -36.07 -36.87 78.16
C SER A 153 -35.42 -35.60 77.63
N VAL A 154 -36.10 -34.92 76.70
CA VAL A 154 -35.74 -33.60 76.18
C VAL A 154 -36.93 -32.66 76.35
N GLU A 155 -36.64 -31.43 76.79
CA GLU A 155 -37.58 -30.33 76.96
C GLU A 155 -37.11 -29.16 76.09
N GLY A 156 -37.84 -28.93 74.99
CA GLY A 156 -37.48 -27.99 73.92
C GLY A 156 -37.66 -28.62 72.53
N GLU A 157 -37.27 -27.89 71.48
CA GLU A 157 -37.34 -28.40 70.11
C GLU A 157 -36.21 -29.41 69.81
N GLY A 158 -36.35 -30.17 68.73
CA GLY A 158 -35.40 -31.23 68.33
C GLY A 158 -35.82 -32.63 68.79
N SER A 159 -34.89 -33.59 68.72
CA SER A 159 -35.19 -35.00 69.00
C SER A 159 -34.00 -35.74 69.63
N LEU A 160 -34.28 -36.79 70.41
CA LEU A 160 -33.29 -37.74 70.92
C LEU A 160 -33.31 -39.05 70.13
N SER A 161 -32.15 -39.66 69.90
CA SER A 161 -32.01 -40.93 69.17
C SER A 161 -32.59 -42.15 69.91
N ALA A 162 -32.74 -42.08 71.22
CA ALA A 162 -33.32 -43.11 72.08
C ALA A 162 -33.81 -42.50 73.41
N THR A 163 -34.59 -43.26 74.18
CA THR A 163 -35.14 -42.85 75.49
C THR A 163 -34.56 -43.62 76.69
N THR A 164 -33.67 -44.59 76.45
CA THR A 164 -33.00 -45.40 77.48
C THR A 164 -31.56 -45.72 77.08
N GLY A 165 -30.72 -46.06 78.07
CA GLY A 165 -29.32 -46.45 77.87
C GLY A 165 -28.31 -45.40 78.35
N ALA A 166 -27.02 -45.75 78.34
CA ALA A 166 -25.97 -44.91 78.91
C ALA A 166 -25.66 -43.62 78.12
N GLY A 167 -26.15 -43.49 76.89
CA GLY A 167 -25.99 -42.28 76.08
C GLY A 167 -26.97 -42.21 74.92
N VAL A 168 -27.22 -40.99 74.43
CA VAL A 168 -28.17 -40.65 73.36
C VAL A 168 -27.60 -39.53 72.49
N VAL A 169 -28.08 -39.38 71.25
CA VAL A 169 -27.76 -38.22 70.40
C VAL A 169 -28.97 -37.29 70.36
N TYR A 170 -28.74 -36.00 70.63
CA TYR A 170 -29.71 -34.94 70.36
C TYR A 170 -29.47 -34.37 68.96
N THR A 171 -30.55 -34.11 68.22
CA THR A 171 -30.54 -33.44 66.91
C THR A 171 -31.45 -32.23 66.95
N ALA A 172 -30.91 -31.06 66.57
CA ALA A 172 -31.63 -29.80 66.45
C ALA A 172 -32.66 -29.84 65.30
N PRO A 173 -33.75 -29.05 65.37
CA PRO A 173 -34.75 -28.97 64.31
C PRO A 173 -34.20 -28.40 62.99
N ASP A 174 -34.95 -28.58 61.90
CA ASP A 174 -34.61 -28.10 60.55
C ASP A 174 -34.47 -26.58 60.41
N VAL A 175 -35.11 -25.82 61.33
CA VAL A 175 -35.09 -24.36 61.34
C VAL A 175 -34.95 -23.88 62.78
N VAL A 176 -34.01 -22.96 63.01
CA VAL A 176 -33.86 -22.23 64.28
C VAL A 176 -33.99 -20.75 63.95
N SER A 177 -35.12 -20.15 64.29
CA SER A 177 -35.47 -18.77 63.92
C SER A 177 -34.99 -17.72 64.93
N THR A 178 -34.82 -18.12 66.20
CA THR A 178 -34.29 -17.31 67.30
C THR A 178 -33.44 -18.17 68.22
N ASP A 179 -32.45 -17.57 68.88
CA ASP A 179 -31.65 -18.27 69.90
C ASP A 179 -32.55 -18.86 71.00
N THR A 180 -32.50 -20.18 71.19
CA THR A 180 -33.43 -20.93 72.06
C THR A 180 -32.70 -21.99 72.88
N GLN A 181 -33.06 -22.16 74.15
CA GLN A 181 -32.46 -23.20 75.01
C GLN A 181 -33.31 -24.48 75.04
N VAL A 182 -32.62 -25.62 75.11
CA VAL A 182 -33.20 -26.97 75.18
C VAL A 182 -32.53 -27.73 76.32
N ILE A 183 -33.30 -28.40 77.16
CA ILE A 183 -32.80 -29.14 78.33
C ILE A 183 -32.93 -30.64 78.08
N VAL A 184 -31.86 -31.40 78.32
CA VAL A 184 -31.84 -32.86 78.20
C VAL A 184 -31.56 -33.46 79.57
N THR A 185 -32.39 -34.41 80.02
CA THR A 185 -32.37 -34.99 81.38
C THR A 185 -32.21 -36.51 81.34
N ALA A 186 -31.37 -37.07 82.21
CA ALA A 186 -31.28 -38.50 82.48
C ALA A 186 -31.73 -38.83 83.92
N THR A 187 -32.57 -39.86 84.09
CA THR A 187 -33.16 -40.27 85.38
C THR A 187 -32.91 -41.76 85.64
N SER A 188 -32.45 -42.11 86.85
CA SER A 188 -32.17 -43.51 87.23
C SER A 188 -33.45 -44.36 87.25
N VAL A 189 -33.38 -45.55 86.64
CA VAL A 189 -34.50 -46.51 86.63
C VAL A 189 -34.74 -47.13 88.01
N GLN A 190 -33.67 -47.44 88.76
CA GLN A 190 -33.80 -48.09 90.08
C GLN A 190 -34.22 -47.11 91.18
N MET A 191 -33.81 -45.85 91.10
CA MET A 191 -34.21 -44.82 92.07
C MET A 191 -34.63 -43.53 91.34
N PRO A 192 -35.88 -43.42 90.89
CA PRO A 192 -36.36 -42.30 90.07
C PRO A 192 -36.27 -40.91 90.72
N SER A 193 -36.01 -40.83 92.04
CA SER A 193 -35.69 -39.58 92.74
C SER A 193 -34.27 -39.05 92.48
N ARG A 194 -33.48 -39.72 91.62
CA ARG A 194 -32.13 -39.31 91.19
C ARG A 194 -32.08 -39.10 89.68
N SER A 195 -31.82 -37.85 89.28
CA SER A 195 -31.67 -37.42 87.89
C SER A 195 -30.61 -36.32 87.77
N ALA A 196 -30.18 -36.05 86.54
CA ALA A 196 -29.33 -34.91 86.19
C ALA A 196 -29.67 -34.41 84.78
N SER A 197 -29.37 -33.14 84.50
CA SER A 197 -29.73 -32.47 83.23
C SER A 197 -28.59 -31.63 82.69
N THR A 198 -28.61 -31.36 81.39
CA THR A 198 -27.72 -30.40 80.71
C THR A 198 -28.51 -29.51 79.75
N THR A 199 -27.96 -28.37 79.36
CA THR A 199 -28.61 -27.38 78.50
C THR A 199 -27.83 -27.16 77.20
N LEU A 200 -28.55 -27.18 76.09
CA LEU A 200 -28.07 -26.89 74.75
C LEU A 200 -28.70 -25.57 74.27
N THR A 201 -27.95 -24.75 73.54
CA THR A 201 -28.43 -23.50 72.95
C THR A 201 -28.46 -23.64 71.43
N LEU A 202 -29.66 -23.58 70.86
CA LEU A 202 -29.87 -23.46 69.43
C LEU A 202 -29.63 -22.01 69.02
N LYS A 203 -28.86 -21.78 67.95
CA LYS A 203 -28.45 -20.46 67.44
C LYS A 203 -29.15 -20.13 66.12
N ALA A 204 -29.66 -18.90 66.00
CA ALA A 204 -30.22 -18.38 64.76
C ALA A 204 -29.12 -17.97 63.76
N PRO A 205 -29.37 -18.05 62.43
CA PRO A 205 -28.40 -17.63 61.40
C PRO A 205 -28.14 -16.12 61.43
N LEU A 206 -26.92 -15.71 61.04
CA LEU A 206 -26.43 -14.33 61.13
C LEU A 206 -25.67 -13.91 59.86
N ILE A 207 -26.05 -12.78 59.26
CA ILE A 207 -25.27 -12.15 58.17
C ILE A 207 -24.17 -11.25 58.77
N THR A 208 -22.93 -11.44 58.32
CA THR A 208 -21.77 -10.66 58.78
C THR A 208 -21.45 -9.51 57.83
N ALA A 209 -21.55 -9.70 56.51
CA ALA A 209 -21.29 -8.68 55.51
C ALA A 209 -21.99 -8.96 54.16
N VAL A 210 -22.13 -7.90 53.38
CA VAL A 210 -22.30 -7.96 51.92
C VAL A 210 -21.04 -7.37 51.31
N LYS A 211 -20.64 -7.81 50.11
CA LYS A 211 -19.58 -7.20 49.31
C LYS A 211 -20.02 -7.09 47.86
N VAL A 212 -19.82 -5.92 47.24
CA VAL A 212 -20.07 -5.68 45.81
C VAL A 212 -18.74 -5.62 45.05
N THR A 213 -18.71 -6.21 43.86
CA THR A 213 -17.58 -6.11 42.93
C THR A 213 -18.05 -5.78 41.52
N ALA A 214 -17.34 -4.89 40.84
CA ALA A 214 -17.54 -4.54 39.44
C ALA A 214 -16.24 -4.76 38.65
N ALA A 215 -16.34 -5.26 37.42
CA ALA A 215 -15.16 -5.50 36.57
C ALA A 215 -14.47 -4.21 36.07
N ARG A 216 -15.19 -3.07 36.08
CA ARG A 216 -14.69 -1.71 35.82
C ARG A 216 -15.58 -0.70 36.53
N THR A 217 -15.06 0.50 36.79
CA THR A 217 -15.80 1.59 37.44
C THR A 217 -15.92 2.85 36.58
N GLU A 218 -15.41 2.87 35.35
CA GLU A 218 -15.65 3.94 34.38
C GLU A 218 -16.41 3.39 33.17
N LEU A 219 -17.40 4.13 32.68
CA LEU A 219 -18.28 3.77 31.56
C LEU A 219 -18.57 4.98 30.68
N VAL A 220 -18.72 4.74 29.37
CA VAL A 220 -19.30 5.72 28.42
C VAL A 220 -20.72 5.30 28.03
N GLU A 221 -21.41 6.10 27.20
CA GLU A 221 -22.81 5.84 26.85
C GLU A 221 -23.02 4.42 26.29
N LYS A 222 -24.13 3.78 26.68
CA LYS A 222 -24.53 2.41 26.29
C LYS A 222 -23.56 1.28 26.71
N GLU A 223 -22.43 1.57 27.35
CA GLU A 223 -21.61 0.50 27.92
C GLU A 223 -22.32 -0.17 29.11
N SER A 224 -22.04 -1.45 29.30
CA SER A 224 -22.58 -2.24 30.39
C SER A 224 -21.46 -2.88 31.22
N VAL A 225 -21.69 -3.02 32.53
CA VAL A 225 -20.78 -3.70 33.46
C VAL A 225 -21.53 -4.72 34.30
N ALA A 226 -20.93 -5.89 34.48
CA ALA A 226 -21.38 -6.89 35.43
C ALA A 226 -21.04 -6.46 36.86
N LEU A 227 -22.04 -6.60 37.75
CA LEU A 227 -21.96 -6.35 39.17
C LEU A 227 -22.30 -7.65 39.90
N ASP A 228 -21.35 -8.12 40.70
CA ASP A 228 -21.49 -9.32 41.52
C ASP A 228 -21.58 -8.93 42.99
N ALA A 229 -22.49 -9.58 43.72
CA ALA A 229 -22.61 -9.48 45.18
C ALA A 229 -22.17 -10.79 45.85
N LEU A 230 -21.57 -10.68 47.03
CA LEU A 230 -21.26 -11.80 47.91
C LEU A 230 -21.81 -11.51 49.31
N VAL A 231 -22.71 -12.37 49.80
CA VAL A 231 -23.23 -12.32 51.17
C VAL A 231 -22.46 -13.34 52.02
N THR A 232 -21.90 -12.90 53.15
CA THR A 232 -21.20 -13.76 54.11
C THR A 232 -21.93 -13.79 55.45
N GLY A 233 -21.93 -14.93 56.12
CA GLY A 233 -22.64 -15.15 57.38
C GLY A 233 -22.29 -16.49 58.04
N ALA A 234 -23.02 -16.81 59.12
CA ALA A 234 -22.93 -18.08 59.84
C ALA A 234 -24.34 -18.71 60.01
N GLY A 235 -24.42 -20.04 60.06
CA GLY A 235 -25.67 -20.79 59.98
C GLY A 235 -26.22 -20.87 58.55
N ALA A 236 -27.47 -21.34 58.39
CA ALA A 236 -28.15 -21.40 57.09
C ALA A 236 -28.92 -20.08 56.84
N PHE A 237 -28.53 -19.33 55.81
CA PHE A 237 -29.12 -18.03 55.45
C PHE A 237 -29.35 -17.89 53.94
N SER A 238 -30.23 -16.97 53.53
CA SER A 238 -30.36 -16.61 52.11
C SER A 238 -29.19 -15.73 51.68
N SER A 239 -28.55 -16.10 50.58
CA SER A 239 -27.54 -15.27 49.91
C SER A 239 -28.15 -14.19 49.00
N GLU A 240 -29.48 -14.12 48.86
CA GLU A 240 -30.12 -13.16 47.97
C GLU A 240 -29.90 -11.69 48.42
N VAL A 241 -29.71 -10.82 47.44
CA VAL A 241 -29.61 -9.36 47.61
C VAL A 241 -30.64 -8.64 46.75
N ILE A 242 -31.03 -7.44 47.19
CA ILE A 242 -31.80 -6.46 46.42
C ILE A 242 -30.85 -5.34 46.00
N TRP A 243 -30.95 -4.91 44.75
CA TRP A 243 -30.11 -3.85 44.18
C TRP A 243 -30.86 -2.52 44.04
N SER A 244 -30.16 -1.42 44.29
CA SER A 244 -30.63 -0.06 44.03
C SER A 244 -29.56 0.78 43.33
N VAL A 245 -30.00 1.83 42.64
CA VAL A 245 -29.15 2.78 41.89
C VAL A 245 -29.49 4.21 42.31
N GLU A 246 -28.47 5.01 42.61
CA GLU A 246 -28.61 6.42 42.98
C GLU A 246 -27.58 7.28 42.20
N GLY A 247 -27.91 8.56 41.95
CA GLY A 247 -26.96 9.56 41.45
C GLY A 247 -26.95 9.83 39.94
N GLY A 248 -27.59 9.01 39.09
CA GLY A 248 -27.65 9.28 37.66
C GLY A 248 -28.62 8.41 36.86
N SER A 249 -28.68 8.64 35.55
CA SER A 249 -29.45 7.84 34.59
C SER A 249 -28.71 6.56 34.21
N GLY A 250 -29.47 5.48 33.98
CA GLY A 250 -28.96 4.13 33.67
C GLY A 250 -29.99 3.08 34.08
N SER A 251 -29.71 1.80 33.82
CA SER A 251 -30.62 0.70 34.16
C SER A 251 -29.88 -0.55 34.65
N LEU A 252 -30.50 -1.28 35.58
CA LEU A 252 -30.08 -2.64 35.95
C LEU A 252 -30.88 -3.68 35.16
N SER A 253 -30.26 -4.80 34.83
CA SER A 253 -30.92 -5.95 34.19
C SER A 253 -31.95 -6.63 35.09
N ALA A 254 -31.80 -6.53 36.41
CA ALA A 254 -32.72 -7.02 37.43
C ALA A 254 -32.53 -6.23 38.74
N THR A 255 -33.52 -6.27 39.63
CA THR A 255 -33.46 -5.62 40.96
C THR A 255 -33.15 -6.59 42.10
N SER A 256 -32.99 -7.88 41.83
CA SER A 256 -32.55 -8.89 42.82
C SER A 256 -31.66 -9.96 42.18
N GLY A 257 -31.00 -10.74 43.04
CA GLY A 257 -30.07 -11.81 42.65
C GLY A 257 -28.60 -11.43 42.79
N LEU A 258 -27.72 -12.43 42.82
CA LEU A 258 -26.29 -12.24 43.11
C LEU A 258 -25.49 -11.57 41.98
N HIS A 259 -26.03 -11.55 40.75
CA HIS A 259 -25.37 -11.00 39.57
C HIS A 259 -26.36 -10.14 38.79
N VAL A 260 -26.02 -8.88 38.54
CA VAL A 260 -26.79 -7.95 37.70
C VAL A 260 -25.88 -7.19 36.75
N ILE A 261 -26.44 -6.74 35.63
CA ILE A 261 -25.73 -5.90 34.67
C ILE A 261 -26.26 -4.47 34.81
N TYR A 262 -25.38 -3.52 35.10
CA TYR A 262 -25.68 -2.09 34.96
C TYR A 262 -25.37 -1.65 33.53
N THR A 263 -26.29 -0.91 32.90
CA THR A 263 -26.13 -0.31 31.57
C THR A 263 -26.20 1.21 31.67
N ALA A 264 -25.18 1.87 31.16
CA ALA A 264 -25.10 3.32 31.04
C ALA A 264 -26.17 3.86 30.05
N PRO A 265 -26.64 5.10 30.22
CA PRO A 265 -27.73 5.65 29.42
C PRO A 265 -27.31 5.90 27.96
N ASP A 266 -28.29 6.16 27.10
CA ASP A 266 -28.08 6.39 25.66
C ASP A 266 -27.26 7.64 25.32
N ALA A 267 -27.14 8.58 26.26
CA ALA A 267 -26.36 9.81 26.16
C ALA A 267 -25.92 10.29 27.55
N ILE A 268 -24.69 10.81 27.66
CA ILE A 268 -24.10 11.37 28.90
C ILE A 268 -23.67 12.82 28.63
N GLY A 269 -24.40 13.80 29.17
CA GLY A 269 -24.15 15.22 28.91
C GLY A 269 -23.01 15.85 29.71
N ALA A 270 -22.63 15.25 30.84
CA ALA A 270 -21.49 15.66 31.68
C ALA A 270 -21.04 14.47 32.54
N ASP A 271 -19.77 14.48 32.96
CA ASP A 271 -19.22 13.48 33.89
C ASP A 271 -20.10 13.38 35.15
N THR A 272 -20.65 12.19 35.40
CA THR A 272 -21.64 11.93 36.46
C THR A 272 -21.26 10.68 37.25
N GLN A 273 -21.49 10.66 38.55
CA GLN A 273 -21.26 9.48 39.40
C GLN A 273 -22.57 8.77 39.71
N VAL A 274 -22.56 7.44 39.66
CA VAL A 274 -23.69 6.56 39.95
C VAL A 274 -23.26 5.57 41.02
N THR A 275 -23.98 5.53 42.13
CA THR A 275 -23.76 4.54 43.19
C THR A 275 -24.75 3.40 43.03
N VAL A 276 -24.24 2.17 43.02
CA VAL A 276 -25.05 0.95 42.94
C VAL A 276 -24.85 0.14 44.20
N THR A 277 -25.93 -0.15 44.92
CA THR A 277 -25.92 -0.76 46.26
C THR A 277 -26.60 -2.11 46.23
N ALA A 278 -25.97 -3.12 46.84
CA ALA A 278 -26.60 -4.42 47.12
C ALA A 278 -26.87 -4.55 48.62
N THR A 279 -28.11 -4.83 48.99
CA THR A 279 -28.57 -5.03 50.37
C THR A 279 -29.03 -6.48 50.55
N SER A 280 -28.60 -7.17 51.61
CA SER A 280 -29.03 -8.54 51.89
C SER A 280 -30.54 -8.63 52.16
N VAL A 281 -31.21 -9.63 51.58
CA VAL A 281 -32.61 -9.97 51.89
C VAL A 281 -32.74 -10.56 53.30
N ALA A 282 -31.72 -11.27 53.77
CA ALA A 282 -31.72 -11.93 55.08
C ALA A 282 -31.45 -10.96 56.24
N ASP A 283 -30.66 -9.90 56.02
CA ASP A 283 -30.46 -8.80 56.97
C ASP A 283 -30.35 -7.46 56.22
N GLY A 284 -31.47 -6.73 56.18
CA GLY A 284 -31.56 -5.43 55.52
C GLY A 284 -30.65 -4.33 56.11
N THR A 285 -29.96 -4.58 57.23
CA THR A 285 -28.93 -3.68 57.77
C THR A 285 -27.55 -3.91 57.15
N LYS A 286 -27.37 -4.96 56.34
CA LYS A 286 -26.11 -5.31 55.65
C LYS A 286 -26.22 -4.97 54.17
N ALA A 287 -25.41 -4.01 53.75
CA ALA A 287 -25.28 -3.61 52.37
C ALA A 287 -23.83 -3.24 52.05
N ASP A 288 -23.47 -3.27 50.77
CA ASP A 288 -22.25 -2.70 50.22
C ASP A 288 -22.54 -2.02 48.88
N SER A 289 -21.64 -1.14 48.44
CA SER A 289 -21.89 -0.26 47.28
C SER A 289 -20.65 -0.09 46.41
N VAL A 290 -20.87 0.04 45.10
CA VAL A 290 -19.86 0.44 44.13
C VAL A 290 -20.24 1.76 43.48
N THR A 291 -19.26 2.64 43.26
CA THR A 291 -19.43 3.87 42.49
C THR A 291 -18.91 3.68 41.07
N LEU A 292 -19.78 3.93 40.10
CA LEU A 292 -19.48 3.99 38.67
C LEU A 292 -19.38 5.46 38.24
N VAL A 293 -18.42 5.78 37.38
CA VAL A 293 -18.22 7.10 36.80
C VAL A 293 -18.63 7.05 35.33
N LEU A 294 -19.73 7.72 35.01
CA LEU A 294 -20.21 7.91 33.65
C LEU A 294 -19.43 9.08 33.03
N LYS A 295 -18.68 8.81 31.97
CA LYS A 295 -17.84 9.78 31.25
C LYS A 295 -18.58 10.36 30.04
N ALA A 296 -18.60 11.70 29.94
CA ALA A 296 -19.19 12.36 28.79
C ALA A 296 -18.25 12.34 27.58
N PRO A 297 -18.72 11.99 26.37
CA PRO A 297 -17.89 12.03 25.17
C PRO A 297 -17.52 13.47 24.77
N PHE A 298 -16.25 13.70 24.43
CA PHE A 298 -15.73 15.02 24.04
C PHE A 298 -14.60 14.91 23.01
N VAL A 299 -14.43 15.97 22.22
CA VAL A 299 -13.29 16.13 21.29
C VAL A 299 -12.32 17.17 21.86
N SER A 300 -11.06 16.80 22.08
CA SER A 300 -10.00 17.71 22.53
C SER A 300 -9.34 18.45 21.37
N ALA A 301 -9.13 17.78 20.23
CA ALA A 301 -8.42 18.32 19.08
C ALA A 301 -8.88 17.68 17.75
N VAL A 302 -8.55 18.36 16.65
CA VAL A 302 -8.61 17.83 15.28
C VAL A 302 -7.18 17.72 14.77
N ASP A 303 -6.68 16.52 14.54
CA ASP A 303 -5.39 16.31 13.89
C ASP A 303 -5.59 16.28 12.38
N LEU A 304 -4.81 17.10 11.66
CA LEU A 304 -4.95 17.32 10.23
C LEU A 304 -3.61 17.11 9.52
N SER A 305 -3.62 16.21 8.54
CA SER A 305 -2.47 15.92 7.67
C SER A 305 -2.84 16.08 6.20
N ALA A 306 -1.83 16.40 5.37
CA ALA A 306 -1.90 16.35 3.91
C ALA A 306 -0.92 15.26 3.45
N ALA A 307 -1.27 14.50 2.40
CA ALA A 307 -0.42 13.42 1.90
C ALA A 307 0.95 13.91 1.39
N ARG A 308 1.05 15.19 1.00
CA ARG A 308 2.28 15.86 0.55
C ARG A 308 2.27 17.34 0.98
N PRO A 309 3.42 17.95 1.33
CA PRO A 309 3.51 19.35 1.76
C PRO A 309 3.54 20.34 0.59
N GLN A 310 3.89 19.88 -0.61
CA GLN A 310 3.98 20.66 -1.84
C GLN A 310 3.31 19.88 -2.98
N LEU A 311 2.85 20.59 -4.01
CA LEU A 311 2.36 20.01 -5.27
C LEU A 311 2.46 21.04 -6.40
N TYR A 312 2.46 20.59 -7.66
CA TYR A 312 2.35 21.50 -8.79
C TYR A 312 0.91 22.00 -9.02
N ALA A 313 0.80 23.17 -9.63
CA ALA A 313 -0.46 23.77 -10.04
C ALA A 313 -1.24 22.85 -10.99
N GLY A 314 -2.53 22.62 -10.71
CA GLY A 314 -3.37 21.63 -11.41
C GLY A 314 -3.36 20.23 -10.78
N ASN A 315 -2.32 19.85 -10.03
CA ASN A 315 -2.32 18.59 -9.28
C ASN A 315 -3.25 18.66 -8.06
N ALA A 316 -3.59 17.50 -7.51
CA ALA A 316 -4.42 17.35 -6.33
C ALA A 316 -3.69 16.66 -5.17
N VAL A 317 -4.09 16.95 -3.94
CA VAL A 317 -3.61 16.29 -2.72
C VAL A 317 -4.77 15.94 -1.81
N VAL A 318 -4.70 14.76 -1.20
CA VAL A 318 -5.68 14.32 -0.18
C VAL A 318 -5.24 14.81 1.20
N PHE A 319 -6.16 15.50 1.87
CA PHE A 319 -6.11 15.79 3.29
C PHE A 319 -6.87 14.73 4.09
N SER A 320 -6.40 14.44 5.30
CA SER A 320 -7.07 13.54 6.24
C SER A 320 -7.15 14.15 7.64
N ALA A 321 -8.33 14.03 8.25
CA ALA A 321 -8.62 14.55 9.58
C ALA A 321 -8.98 13.41 10.55
N THR A 322 -8.42 13.48 11.76
CA THR A 322 -8.76 12.56 12.87
C THR A 322 -9.17 13.39 14.09
N LEU A 323 -10.27 12.98 14.72
CA LEU A 323 -10.73 13.58 15.97
C LEU A 323 -10.07 12.87 17.16
N VAL A 324 -9.51 13.65 18.08
CA VAL A 324 -8.89 13.17 19.32
C VAL A 324 -9.78 13.53 20.49
N GLY A 325 -9.95 12.63 21.47
CA GLY A 325 -10.78 12.85 22.66
C GLY A 325 -11.32 11.55 23.28
N ALA A 326 -12.31 11.66 24.16
CA ALA A 326 -13.02 10.51 24.73
C ALA A 326 -14.26 10.14 23.88
N ALA A 327 -14.25 8.92 23.34
CA ALA A 327 -15.33 8.34 22.55
C ALA A 327 -16.58 8.01 23.41
N PRO A 328 -17.78 7.83 22.81
CA PRO A 328 -18.09 7.87 21.39
C PRO A 328 -18.40 9.26 20.84
N PHE A 329 -17.72 9.64 19.76
CA PHE A 329 -18.12 10.74 18.88
C PHE A 329 -18.03 10.28 17.42
N GLY A 330 -18.90 10.80 16.56
CA GLY A 330 -18.86 10.50 15.13
C GLY A 330 -17.62 11.12 14.48
N SER A 331 -16.94 10.39 13.60
CA SER A 331 -15.69 10.85 12.97
C SER A 331 -15.90 11.79 11.77
N LYS A 332 -16.91 12.66 11.85
CA LYS A 332 -17.28 13.59 10.78
C LYS A 332 -16.61 14.93 11.02
N VAL A 333 -15.98 15.49 9.98
CA VAL A 333 -15.48 16.87 9.97
C VAL A 333 -16.10 17.64 8.82
N GLU A 334 -16.30 18.93 9.01
CA GLU A 334 -16.62 19.87 7.94
C GLU A 334 -15.33 20.45 7.37
N TRP A 335 -15.22 20.47 6.05
CA TRP A 335 -14.02 20.90 5.32
C TRP A 335 -14.20 22.29 4.73
N LYS A 336 -13.17 23.14 4.88
CA LYS A 336 -13.18 24.51 4.34
C LYS A 336 -11.83 24.87 3.71
N LEU A 337 -11.87 25.38 2.48
CA LEU A 337 -10.74 26.06 1.89
C LEU A 337 -10.67 27.48 2.47
N VAL A 338 -9.60 27.78 3.21
CA VAL A 338 -9.40 29.07 3.90
C VAL A 338 -8.73 30.09 2.97
N SER A 339 -7.74 29.64 2.19
CA SER A 339 -6.97 30.48 1.26
C SER A 339 -6.34 29.66 0.14
N GLY A 340 -5.90 30.33 -0.93
CA GLY A 340 -5.10 29.74 -2.02
C GLY A 340 -5.83 29.48 -3.34
N GLY A 341 -7.17 29.49 -3.33
CA GLY A 341 -7.96 29.14 -4.52
C GLY A 341 -7.90 27.65 -4.87
N GLY A 342 -8.47 27.25 -6.00
CA GLY A 342 -8.62 25.85 -6.40
C GLY A 342 -9.96 25.25 -6.00
N VAL A 343 -10.04 23.91 -5.98
CA VAL A 343 -11.26 23.16 -5.69
C VAL A 343 -11.02 22.23 -4.50
N LEU A 344 -11.97 22.15 -3.57
CA LEU A 344 -11.92 21.27 -2.40
C LEU A 344 -13.19 20.40 -2.37
N GLU A 345 -13.03 19.09 -2.36
CA GLU A 345 -14.12 18.11 -2.43
C GLU A 345 -13.98 17.07 -1.29
N PRO A 346 -15.03 16.78 -0.51
CA PRO A 346 -14.98 15.72 0.49
C PRO A 346 -14.90 14.32 -0.17
N LEU A 347 -14.24 13.37 0.49
CA LEU A 347 -14.02 12.02 -0.01
C LEU A 347 -14.54 10.93 0.95
N PRO A 348 -15.22 9.88 0.44
CA PRO A 348 -15.80 9.76 -0.90
C PRO A 348 -16.81 10.87 -1.24
N ASN A 349 -16.93 11.17 -2.54
CA ASN A 349 -17.76 12.25 -3.06
C ASN A 349 -19.26 11.86 -3.06
N ASP A 350 -19.85 11.85 -1.87
CA ASP A 350 -21.28 11.65 -1.62
C ASP A 350 -21.89 12.98 -1.15
N THR A 351 -22.68 13.61 -2.02
CA THR A 351 -23.37 14.89 -1.73
C THR A 351 -24.38 14.79 -0.59
N ALA A 352 -24.85 13.59 -0.22
CA ALA A 352 -25.67 13.37 0.98
C ALA A 352 -24.82 13.25 2.27
N ARG A 353 -23.49 13.20 2.16
CA ARG A 353 -22.54 13.03 3.26
C ARG A 353 -21.30 13.93 3.10
N PRO A 354 -21.43 15.27 3.06
CA PRO A 354 -20.30 16.18 2.86
C PRO A 354 -19.24 16.12 3.98
N ASN A 355 -19.60 15.61 5.17
CA ASN A 355 -18.76 15.70 6.36
C ASN A 355 -17.98 14.39 6.61
N MET A 356 -16.90 14.17 5.85
CA MET A 356 -16.11 12.92 5.84
C MET A 356 -14.69 13.11 6.40
N ARG A 357 -13.99 12.02 6.73
CA ARG A 357 -12.60 12.06 7.25
C ARG A 357 -11.54 12.55 6.25
N PHE A 358 -11.86 12.60 4.96
CA PHE A 358 -10.92 12.93 3.89
C PHE A 358 -11.50 14.02 3.00
N ALA A 359 -10.62 14.82 2.39
CA ALA A 359 -10.97 15.73 1.30
C ALA A 359 -9.84 15.80 0.28
N ARG A 360 -10.20 15.89 -1.00
CA ARG A 360 -9.30 16.17 -2.11
C ARG A 360 -9.24 17.67 -2.35
N TYR A 361 -8.03 18.23 -2.34
CA TYR A 361 -7.77 19.59 -2.77
C TYR A 361 -7.06 19.56 -4.12
N THR A 362 -7.68 20.12 -5.17
CA THR A 362 -7.08 20.31 -6.50
C THR A 362 -6.59 21.75 -6.60
N ALA A 363 -5.29 21.93 -6.80
CA ALA A 363 -4.64 23.22 -6.86
C ALA A 363 -5.06 24.01 -8.11
N PRO A 364 -5.27 25.34 -8.01
CA PRO A 364 -5.54 26.16 -9.19
C PRO A 364 -4.28 26.28 -10.05
N ARG A 365 -4.44 26.63 -11.33
CA ARG A 365 -3.32 27.09 -12.15
C ARG A 365 -2.79 28.42 -11.59
N THR A 366 -1.48 28.55 -11.51
CA THR A 366 -0.79 29.76 -11.05
C THR A 366 0.56 29.92 -11.74
N ALA A 367 0.95 31.15 -12.01
CA ALA A 367 2.27 31.51 -12.56
C ALA A 367 3.33 31.78 -11.46
N SER A 368 2.91 31.83 -10.19
CA SER A 368 3.78 32.02 -9.04
C SER A 368 3.40 31.12 -7.88
N THR A 369 4.36 30.84 -6.99
CA THR A 369 4.15 30.00 -5.82
C THR A 369 3.10 30.59 -4.87
N LEU A 370 2.15 29.78 -4.43
CA LEU A 370 1.13 30.18 -3.44
C LEU A 370 1.00 29.14 -2.31
N ASN A 371 0.43 29.55 -1.18
CA ASN A 371 0.12 28.66 -0.07
C ASN A 371 -1.40 28.49 0.05
N ALA A 372 -1.87 27.25 -0.16
CA ALA A 372 -3.27 26.89 0.02
C ALA A 372 -3.49 26.33 1.42
N THR A 373 -4.48 26.85 2.14
CA THR A 373 -4.76 26.46 3.53
C THR A 373 -6.14 25.82 3.60
N VAL A 374 -6.19 24.58 4.09
CA VAL A 374 -7.42 23.82 4.30
C VAL A 374 -7.66 23.67 5.80
N GLN A 375 -8.89 23.88 6.24
CA GLN A 375 -9.36 23.71 7.61
C GLN A 375 -10.30 22.50 7.68
N ALA A 376 -10.17 21.73 8.76
CA ALA A 376 -11.12 20.71 9.18
C ALA A 376 -11.70 21.09 10.55
N THR A 377 -13.03 21.06 10.67
CA THR A 377 -13.77 21.39 11.91
C THR A 377 -14.58 20.18 12.35
N SER A 378 -14.55 19.82 13.64
CA SER A 378 -15.34 18.69 14.16
C SER A 378 -16.84 18.98 14.06
N VAL A 379 -17.61 18.05 13.51
CA VAL A 379 -19.09 18.15 13.50
C VAL A 379 -19.67 17.89 14.90
N TYR A 380 -18.95 17.17 15.75
CA TYR A 380 -19.37 16.88 17.13
C TYR A 380 -19.15 18.08 18.07
N ASP A 381 -18.01 18.78 17.91
CA ASP A 381 -17.71 20.02 18.64
C ASP A 381 -17.20 21.07 17.65
N PRO A 382 -18.07 21.93 17.09
CA PRO A 382 -17.70 22.96 16.12
C PRO A 382 -16.69 23.99 16.62
N THR A 383 -16.37 24.03 17.92
CA THR A 383 -15.29 24.88 18.44
C THR A 383 -13.90 24.29 18.18
N ARG A 384 -13.82 23.00 17.84
CA ARG A 384 -12.57 22.28 17.55
C ARG A 384 -12.34 22.25 16.05
N SER A 385 -11.33 22.99 15.61
CA SER A 385 -10.84 22.94 14.24
C SER A 385 -9.32 23.00 14.19
N ASN A 386 -8.75 22.60 13.06
CA ASN A 386 -7.32 22.73 12.78
C ASN A 386 -7.13 23.07 11.30
N SER A 387 -6.03 23.74 10.96
CA SER A 387 -5.71 24.17 9.60
C SER A 387 -4.33 23.71 9.18
N LYS A 388 -4.20 23.29 7.92
CA LYS A 388 -2.94 22.82 7.34
C LYS A 388 -2.75 23.46 5.98
N SER A 389 -1.55 23.96 5.72
CA SER A 389 -1.18 24.55 4.45
C SER A 389 -0.36 23.58 3.59
N VAL A 390 -0.55 23.66 2.28
CA VAL A 390 0.29 23.05 1.25
C VAL A 390 0.77 24.14 0.28
N GLN A 391 1.99 24.00 -0.22
CA GLN A 391 2.58 24.95 -1.16
C GLN A 391 2.30 24.49 -2.59
N VAL A 392 1.62 25.33 -3.37
CA VAL A 392 1.38 25.12 -4.80
C VAL A 392 2.48 25.80 -5.58
N LEU A 393 3.23 25.02 -6.37
CA LEU A 393 4.29 25.49 -7.25
C LEU A 393 3.75 25.75 -8.67
N PRO A 394 4.19 26.81 -9.38
CA PRO A 394 3.84 27.01 -10.77
C PRO A 394 4.46 25.90 -11.65
N LEU A 395 3.84 25.60 -12.79
CA LEU A 395 4.38 24.63 -13.75
C LEU A 395 5.63 25.20 -14.44
N PRO A 396 6.82 24.58 -14.26
CA PRO A 396 8.08 25.13 -14.79
C PRO A 396 8.31 24.77 -16.26
N LEU A 397 7.86 23.59 -16.66
CA LEU A 397 8.01 23.01 -17.99
C LEU A 397 6.63 22.52 -18.47
N SER A 398 6.43 22.46 -19.78
CA SER A 398 5.32 21.74 -20.37
C SER A 398 5.76 21.00 -21.63
N ILE A 399 5.13 19.86 -21.89
CA ILE A 399 5.20 19.14 -23.17
C ILE A 399 4.28 19.87 -24.15
N THR A 400 4.87 20.41 -25.22
CA THR A 400 4.17 21.27 -26.20
C THR A 400 3.88 20.55 -27.52
N GLU A 401 4.73 19.62 -27.94
CA GLU A 401 4.53 18.78 -29.13
C GLU A 401 5.04 17.34 -28.85
N VAL A 402 4.39 16.35 -29.45
CA VAL A 402 4.79 14.93 -29.42
C VAL A 402 4.62 14.33 -30.80
N SER A 403 5.70 13.86 -31.41
CA SER A 403 5.64 13.09 -32.66
C SER A 403 5.35 11.62 -32.40
N SER A 404 4.75 10.96 -33.39
CA SER A 404 4.88 9.50 -33.52
C SER A 404 6.31 9.10 -33.86
N GLY A 405 6.67 7.84 -33.55
CA GLY A 405 7.84 7.20 -34.17
C GLY A 405 7.60 6.95 -35.66
N THR A 406 8.67 6.62 -36.40
CA THR A 406 8.64 6.33 -37.83
C THR A 406 9.24 4.95 -38.13
N GLY A 407 8.52 4.12 -38.89
CA GLY A 407 8.93 2.73 -39.11
C GLY A 407 8.94 1.87 -37.84
N SER A 408 9.44 0.63 -37.95
CA SER A 408 9.49 -0.30 -36.81
C SER A 408 10.64 0.04 -35.85
N ASN A 409 10.29 0.39 -34.61
CA ASN A 409 11.17 0.59 -33.46
C ASN A 409 12.07 1.85 -33.46
N ARG A 410 11.80 2.89 -34.29
CA ARG A 410 12.39 4.22 -34.06
C ARG A 410 11.56 5.01 -33.03
N PRO A 411 12.20 5.68 -32.04
CA PRO A 411 11.49 6.55 -31.12
C PRO A 411 11.00 7.81 -31.83
N GLY A 412 9.78 8.23 -31.48
CA GLY A 412 9.34 9.59 -31.74
C GLY A 412 10.05 10.57 -30.81
N TRP A 413 9.84 11.85 -31.04
CA TRP A 413 10.38 12.93 -30.22
C TRP A 413 9.26 13.72 -29.55
N LEU A 414 9.61 14.40 -28.45
CA LEU A 414 8.73 15.35 -27.77
C LEU A 414 9.45 16.68 -27.61
N GLU A 415 8.69 17.74 -27.45
CA GLU A 415 9.19 19.07 -27.16
C GLU A 415 8.86 19.47 -25.72
N LEU A 416 9.86 19.98 -25.00
CA LEU A 416 9.70 20.64 -23.72
C LEU A 416 9.91 22.15 -23.86
N ARG A 417 9.01 22.94 -23.27
CA ARG A 417 9.12 24.40 -23.21
C ARG A 417 9.25 24.89 -21.76
N ASN A 418 10.18 25.81 -21.51
CA ASN A 418 10.25 26.55 -20.24
C ASN A 418 9.18 27.64 -20.17
N LEU A 419 8.25 27.51 -19.22
CA LEU A 419 7.14 28.45 -19.02
C LEU A 419 7.45 29.57 -18.01
N THR A 420 8.62 29.53 -17.37
CA THR A 420 9.02 30.49 -16.34
C THR A 420 9.82 31.67 -16.89
N SER A 421 9.96 32.71 -16.08
CA SER A 421 10.84 33.86 -16.36
C SER A 421 12.31 33.63 -15.95
N ALA A 422 12.71 32.40 -15.62
CA ALA A 422 14.06 32.05 -15.17
C ALA A 422 14.57 30.79 -15.88
N PRO A 423 15.89 30.53 -15.93
CA PRO A 423 16.40 29.26 -16.45
C PRO A 423 15.93 28.08 -15.59
N VAL A 424 15.56 26.97 -16.23
CA VAL A 424 15.17 25.71 -15.57
C VAL A 424 16.27 24.67 -15.73
N GLN A 425 16.70 24.06 -14.62
CA GLN A 425 17.69 22.99 -14.61
C GLN A 425 17.00 21.65 -14.96
N LEU A 426 17.33 21.08 -16.13
CA LEU A 426 16.65 19.89 -16.64
C LEU A 426 16.97 18.62 -15.85
N ALA A 427 18.15 18.49 -15.24
CA ALA A 427 18.51 17.33 -14.40
C ALA A 427 17.63 17.13 -13.16
N ASP A 428 16.83 18.13 -12.78
CA ASP A 428 15.85 17.98 -11.71
C ASP A 428 14.60 17.18 -12.15
N TYR A 429 14.51 16.80 -13.43
CA TYR A 429 13.35 16.16 -14.04
C TYR A 429 13.73 14.84 -14.71
N ALA A 430 12.74 13.98 -14.89
CA ALA A 430 12.84 12.73 -15.62
C ALA A 430 11.60 12.51 -16.47
N LEU A 431 11.77 11.85 -17.61
CA LEU A 431 10.66 11.38 -18.42
C LEU A 431 10.21 10.01 -17.90
N ARG A 432 8.95 9.87 -17.50
CA ARG A 432 8.32 8.60 -17.19
C ARG A 432 7.56 8.09 -18.41
N ALA A 433 8.02 6.98 -18.98
CA ALA A 433 7.52 6.43 -20.23
C ALA A 433 7.66 4.90 -20.27
N ARG A 434 7.19 4.26 -21.35
CA ARG A 434 7.54 2.85 -21.64
C ARG A 434 8.96 2.76 -22.20
N ALA A 435 9.64 1.67 -21.87
CA ALA A 435 10.96 1.36 -22.37
C ALA A 435 10.94 0.40 -23.57
N PHE A 436 11.85 0.64 -24.50
CA PHE A 436 12.24 -0.29 -25.55
C PHE A 436 13.71 -0.68 -25.36
N ASP A 437 14.00 -1.98 -25.46
CA ASP A 437 15.36 -2.52 -25.37
C ASP A 437 15.95 -2.66 -26.77
N THR A 438 16.91 -1.80 -27.09
CA THR A 438 17.56 -1.77 -28.41
C THR A 438 18.51 -2.96 -28.62
N SER A 439 18.92 -3.66 -27.55
CA SER A 439 19.81 -4.83 -27.64
C SER A 439 19.06 -6.11 -28.02
N THR A 440 17.80 -6.24 -27.61
CA THR A 440 16.92 -7.38 -27.94
C THR A 440 15.87 -7.03 -29.00
N SER A 441 15.81 -5.78 -29.46
CA SER A 441 14.76 -5.25 -30.33
C SER A 441 13.35 -5.50 -29.79
N SER A 442 13.18 -5.40 -28.46
CA SER A 442 11.95 -5.80 -27.78
C SER A 442 11.36 -4.70 -26.90
N TRP A 443 10.03 -4.63 -26.91
CA TRP A 443 9.27 -3.77 -26.01
C TRP A 443 9.21 -4.38 -24.61
N LEU A 444 9.63 -3.63 -23.60
CA LEU A 444 9.41 -3.98 -22.21
C LEU A 444 7.98 -3.57 -21.79
N PHE A 445 6.97 -4.20 -22.40
CA PHE A 445 5.55 -3.82 -22.35
C PHE A 445 4.94 -3.66 -20.93
N LYS A 446 5.61 -4.14 -19.88
CA LYS A 446 5.18 -4.02 -18.48
C LYS A 446 6.02 -3.05 -17.63
N GLU A 447 7.16 -2.58 -18.13
CA GLU A 447 8.08 -1.74 -17.38
C GLU A 447 7.93 -0.29 -17.79
N VAL A 448 7.25 0.46 -16.93
CA VAL A 448 7.31 1.92 -16.94
C VAL A 448 8.61 2.32 -16.24
N MET A 449 9.45 3.05 -16.96
CA MET A 449 10.74 3.51 -16.48
C MET A 449 10.77 5.03 -16.31
N LEU A 450 11.77 5.49 -15.55
CA LEU A 450 12.17 6.90 -15.48
C LEU A 450 13.47 7.04 -16.28
N PHE A 451 13.50 8.03 -17.16
CA PHE A 451 14.66 8.44 -17.95
C PHE A 451 15.05 9.85 -17.50
N PRO A 452 16.05 10.01 -16.62
CA PRO A 452 16.53 11.32 -16.17
C PRO A 452 16.94 12.21 -17.33
N LEU A 453 16.57 13.49 -17.30
CA LEU A 453 17.09 14.45 -18.27
C LEU A 453 18.53 14.85 -17.88
N PRO A 454 19.40 15.18 -18.85
CA PRO A 454 20.77 15.59 -18.57
C PRO A 454 20.86 16.97 -17.89
N SER A 455 22.03 17.24 -17.30
CA SER A 455 22.34 18.55 -16.70
C SER A 455 22.50 19.62 -17.77
N ARG A 456 21.40 20.32 -18.06
CA ARG A 456 21.32 21.46 -18.98
C ARG A 456 20.38 22.53 -18.41
N LEU A 457 20.70 23.80 -18.65
CA LEU A 457 19.84 24.94 -18.31
C LEU A 457 18.99 25.34 -19.53
N LEU A 458 17.67 25.17 -19.44
CA LEU A 458 16.74 25.65 -20.46
C LEU A 458 16.36 27.11 -20.18
N ALA A 459 16.68 28.02 -21.09
CA ALA A 459 16.42 29.45 -20.93
C ALA A 459 14.91 29.80 -20.84
N PRO A 460 14.53 30.96 -20.27
CA PRO A 460 13.13 31.40 -20.21
C PRO A 460 12.45 31.38 -21.58
N GLY A 461 11.28 30.75 -21.70
CA GLY A 461 10.52 30.67 -22.95
C GLY A 461 11.10 29.74 -24.03
N ALA A 462 12.31 29.21 -23.85
CA ALA A 462 13.00 28.37 -24.82
C ALA A 462 12.43 26.95 -24.89
N TYR A 463 12.71 26.30 -26.01
CA TYR A 463 12.26 24.97 -26.39
C TYR A 463 13.45 24.00 -26.45
N ILE A 464 13.19 22.71 -26.22
CA ILE A 464 14.17 21.64 -26.40
C ILE A 464 13.49 20.35 -26.81
N VAL A 465 14.04 19.66 -27.80
CA VAL A 465 13.55 18.39 -28.32
C VAL A 465 14.18 17.24 -27.54
N VAL A 466 13.41 16.20 -27.23
CA VAL A 466 13.85 15.03 -26.47
C VAL A 466 13.43 13.75 -27.20
N SER A 467 14.37 12.85 -27.45
CA SER A 467 14.13 11.56 -28.11
C SER A 467 14.90 10.41 -27.44
N GLY A 468 14.50 9.16 -27.70
CA GLY A 468 15.26 7.97 -27.31
C GLY A 468 16.45 7.72 -28.24
N LYS A 469 17.55 7.19 -27.71
CA LYS A 469 18.79 6.94 -28.47
C LYS A 469 18.92 5.47 -28.93
N ALA A 470 18.10 5.10 -29.91
CA ALA A 470 17.99 3.75 -30.45
C ALA A 470 19.30 3.24 -31.10
N PHE A 471 20.03 4.10 -31.82
CA PHE A 471 21.16 3.71 -32.67
C PHE A 471 22.48 4.43 -32.31
N PRO A 472 23.65 3.78 -32.45
CA PRO A 472 24.95 4.42 -32.18
C PRO A 472 25.29 5.60 -33.10
N SER A 473 24.63 5.72 -34.24
CA SER A 473 24.78 6.84 -35.18
C SER A 473 24.06 8.11 -34.72
N GLU A 474 23.16 8.06 -33.75
CA GLU A 474 22.41 9.22 -33.21
C GLU A 474 23.24 10.05 -32.21
N ASN A 475 24.53 10.23 -32.48
CA ASN A 475 25.53 10.72 -31.51
C ASN A 475 25.79 12.23 -31.60
N PHE A 476 24.81 13.00 -32.06
CA PHE A 476 24.96 14.43 -32.36
C PHE A 476 24.25 15.28 -31.32
N GLU A 477 24.95 15.55 -30.21
CA GLU A 477 24.50 16.45 -29.15
C GLU A 477 24.38 17.89 -29.68
N SER A 478 23.18 18.46 -29.66
CA SER A 478 22.96 19.90 -29.90
C SER A 478 22.47 20.59 -28.63
N SER A 479 22.51 21.93 -28.59
CA SER A 479 21.93 22.71 -27.48
C SER A 479 20.40 22.56 -27.40
N GLN A 480 19.75 22.36 -28.56
CA GLN A 480 18.30 22.24 -28.73
C GLN A 480 17.77 20.79 -28.71
N MET A 481 18.63 19.78 -28.57
CA MET A 481 18.21 18.36 -28.56
C MET A 481 18.88 17.52 -27.47
N ILE A 482 18.09 16.65 -26.83
CA ILE A 482 18.49 15.65 -25.85
C ILE A 482 18.22 14.24 -26.36
N TRP A 483 19.22 13.37 -26.24
CA TRP A 483 19.12 11.93 -26.47
C TRP A 483 19.07 11.17 -25.15
N LEU A 484 18.06 10.32 -24.94
CA LEU A 484 17.85 9.54 -23.71
C LEU A 484 18.14 8.05 -23.93
N ARG A 485 18.98 7.48 -23.07
CA ARG A 485 19.28 6.04 -23.02
C ARG A 485 19.85 5.65 -21.65
N GLU A 486 19.33 4.56 -21.11
CA GLU A 486 19.75 3.95 -19.85
C GLU A 486 20.41 2.58 -20.09
N GLU A 487 21.23 2.14 -19.15
CA GLU A 487 21.86 0.82 -19.18
C GLU A 487 20.82 -0.31 -18.99
N PRO A 488 20.92 -1.46 -19.70
CA PRO A 488 21.99 -1.82 -20.64
C PRO A 488 21.81 -1.28 -22.07
N ALA A 489 20.59 -0.95 -22.49
CA ALA A 489 20.25 -0.47 -23.83
C ALA A 489 18.80 0.06 -23.93
N LEU A 490 18.31 0.70 -22.86
CA LEU A 490 16.90 1.01 -22.70
C LEU A 490 16.61 2.46 -23.10
N VAL A 491 15.66 2.68 -24.00
CA VAL A 491 15.28 4.00 -24.49
C VAL A 491 13.79 4.27 -24.26
N PRO A 492 13.38 5.52 -24.04
CA PRO A 492 11.96 5.86 -24.02
C PRO A 492 11.39 5.68 -25.43
N LEU A 493 10.26 4.97 -25.56
CA LEU A 493 9.60 4.77 -26.85
C LEU A 493 8.09 4.79 -26.70
N TRP A 494 7.40 5.57 -27.54
CA TRP A 494 5.96 5.71 -27.56
C TRP A 494 5.37 5.38 -28.93
N SER A 495 4.40 4.48 -28.92
CA SER A 495 3.71 3.94 -30.09
C SER A 495 2.33 3.43 -29.65
N GLY A 496 1.31 3.57 -30.51
CA GLY A 496 -0.04 3.11 -30.24
C GLY A 496 -0.65 3.70 -28.96
N ALA A 497 -1.21 2.81 -28.14
CA ALA A 497 -1.84 3.13 -26.87
C ALA A 497 -0.80 3.22 -25.75
N THR A 498 -0.35 4.43 -25.45
CA THR A 498 0.76 4.71 -24.52
C THR A 498 0.51 6.00 -23.72
N PHE A 499 1.52 6.48 -23.00
CA PHE A 499 1.52 7.74 -22.26
C PHE A 499 2.94 8.31 -22.24
N ILE A 500 3.04 9.60 -21.97
CA ILE A 500 4.30 10.30 -21.73
C ILE A 500 4.06 11.22 -20.52
N GLU A 501 4.97 11.18 -19.55
CA GLU A 501 4.83 11.93 -18.31
C GLU A 501 6.16 12.61 -17.96
N LEU A 502 6.15 13.92 -17.76
CA LEU A 502 7.28 14.65 -17.20
C LEU A 502 7.14 14.65 -15.68
N VAL A 503 8.16 14.16 -14.98
CA VAL A 503 8.19 14.03 -13.52
C VAL A 503 9.30 14.90 -12.94
N ARG A 504 9.05 15.53 -11.81
CA ARG A 504 10.06 16.23 -11.01
C ARG A 504 10.71 15.23 -10.05
N SER A 505 12.00 14.97 -10.21
CA SER A 505 12.72 13.81 -9.65
C SER A 505 12.91 13.85 -8.14
N ASP A 506 13.00 15.03 -7.52
CA ASP A 506 13.24 15.22 -6.08
C ASP A 506 11.98 14.99 -5.21
N ILE A 507 10.80 15.33 -5.73
CA ILE A 507 9.51 15.23 -5.03
C ILE A 507 8.54 14.18 -5.60
N GLY A 508 8.83 13.61 -6.77
CA GLY A 508 7.98 12.59 -7.41
C GLY A 508 6.65 13.12 -7.98
N GLU A 509 6.52 14.44 -8.13
CA GLU A 509 5.33 15.08 -8.70
C GLU A 509 5.30 14.95 -10.23
N THR A 510 4.10 14.77 -10.77
CA THR A 510 3.86 14.99 -12.20
C THR A 510 3.93 16.48 -12.49
N VAL A 511 4.73 16.85 -13.48
CA VAL A 511 4.83 18.22 -14.02
C VAL A 511 3.91 18.37 -15.22
N ASP A 512 3.93 17.40 -16.12
CA ASP A 512 3.03 17.37 -17.28
C ASP A 512 2.77 15.91 -17.68
N PHE A 513 1.63 15.65 -18.31
CA PHE A 513 1.19 14.31 -18.66
C PHE A 513 0.32 14.32 -19.91
N VAL A 514 0.55 13.35 -20.80
CA VAL A 514 -0.29 13.10 -21.96
C VAL A 514 -0.49 11.60 -22.17
N ARG A 515 -1.72 11.21 -22.54
CA ARG A 515 -2.13 9.81 -22.67
C ARG A 515 -2.85 9.56 -23.99
N PHE A 516 -2.43 8.51 -24.68
CA PHE A 516 -2.80 8.21 -26.05
C PHE A 516 -3.68 6.95 -26.16
N GLY A 517 -4.68 7.05 -27.05
CA GLY A 517 -5.80 6.14 -27.32
C GLY A 517 -6.27 5.30 -26.15
N THR A 518 -6.02 3.98 -26.15
CA THR A 518 -6.60 3.06 -25.15
C THR A 518 -5.77 2.89 -23.87
N SER A 519 -4.73 3.70 -23.67
CA SER A 519 -3.89 3.63 -22.47
C SER A 519 -4.66 3.95 -21.20
N THR A 520 -4.50 3.12 -20.17
CA THR A 520 -5.10 3.27 -18.84
C THR A 520 -4.10 3.77 -17.79
N GLN A 521 -2.88 4.15 -18.19
CA GLN A 521 -1.88 4.65 -17.25
C GLN A 521 -2.41 5.89 -16.53
N ALA A 522 -2.24 5.94 -15.21
CA ALA A 522 -2.43 7.14 -14.41
C ALA A 522 -1.10 7.90 -14.26
N PRO A 523 -1.12 9.24 -14.20
CA PRO A 523 0.00 10.03 -13.72
C PRO A 523 0.33 9.68 -12.26
N LEU A 524 1.55 9.96 -11.83
CA LEU A 524 1.97 9.84 -10.43
C LEU A 524 1.17 10.78 -9.50
N SER A 525 0.73 11.92 -10.02
CA SER A 525 -0.06 12.91 -9.28
C SER A 525 -1.49 13.00 -9.80
N GLU A 526 -2.45 12.75 -8.92
CA GLU A 526 -3.87 13.02 -9.17
C GLU A 526 -4.06 14.47 -9.64
N GLY A 527 -4.99 14.72 -10.57
CA GLY A 527 -5.23 16.04 -11.17
C GLY A 527 -4.36 16.39 -12.39
N ALA A 528 -3.22 15.71 -12.57
CA ALA A 528 -2.35 15.91 -13.75
C ALA A 528 -2.96 15.36 -15.06
N TRP A 529 -4.06 14.60 -14.99
CA TRP A 529 -4.92 14.32 -16.15
C TRP A 529 -6.39 14.35 -15.74
N THR A 530 -7.25 14.96 -16.56
CA THR A 530 -8.68 15.09 -16.33
C THR A 530 -9.50 14.31 -17.35
N GLY A 531 -10.60 13.72 -16.88
CA GLY A 531 -11.48 12.90 -17.72
C GLY A 531 -10.95 11.50 -18.07
N THR A 532 -11.80 10.76 -18.79
CA THR A 532 -11.52 9.40 -19.28
C THR A 532 -11.10 9.38 -20.76
N SER A 533 -11.35 10.46 -21.49
CA SER A 533 -10.89 10.64 -22.86
C SER A 533 -9.37 10.82 -22.92
N ASN A 534 -8.81 10.32 -24.01
CA ASN A 534 -7.38 10.33 -24.31
C ASN A 534 -7.15 11.00 -25.67
N VAL A 535 -5.94 11.50 -25.90
CA VAL A 535 -5.48 11.91 -27.24
C VAL A 535 -5.59 10.68 -28.16
N PRO A 536 -5.84 10.81 -29.48
CA PRO A 536 -5.83 9.66 -30.39
C PRO A 536 -4.56 8.80 -30.27
N ASN A 537 -4.62 7.51 -30.63
CA ASN A 537 -3.42 6.65 -30.61
C ASN A 537 -2.31 7.28 -31.47
N LEU A 538 -1.07 7.20 -30.99
CA LEU A 538 0.09 7.46 -31.84
C LEU A 538 0.15 6.36 -32.92
N PRO A 539 0.33 6.69 -34.22
CA PRO A 539 0.62 5.71 -35.26
C PRO A 539 1.70 4.72 -34.81
N ALA A 540 1.45 3.42 -34.99
CA ALA A 540 2.33 2.36 -34.48
C ALA A 540 3.27 1.78 -35.53
N ASP A 541 2.86 1.88 -36.79
CA ASP A 541 3.42 1.31 -38.01
C ASP A 541 3.15 2.27 -39.19
N GLY A 542 3.39 3.56 -38.96
CA GLY A 542 3.09 4.62 -39.92
C GLY A 542 4.13 4.75 -41.02
N SER A 543 3.66 4.70 -42.27
CA SER A 543 4.26 5.46 -43.39
C SER A 543 3.96 6.97 -43.26
N SER A 544 3.61 7.44 -42.05
CA SER A 544 3.36 8.84 -41.78
C SER A 544 3.72 9.23 -40.34
N SER A 545 4.61 10.20 -40.16
CA SER A 545 4.79 10.94 -38.91
C SER A 545 3.61 11.88 -38.70
N VAL A 546 3.02 11.82 -37.50
CA VAL A 546 1.97 12.76 -37.09
C VAL A 546 2.41 13.39 -35.77
N SER A 547 2.36 14.71 -35.72
CA SER A 547 2.58 15.46 -34.49
C SER A 547 1.28 15.71 -33.75
N PHE A 548 1.31 15.55 -32.44
CA PHE A 548 0.25 15.98 -31.54
C PHE A 548 0.72 17.22 -30.80
N VAL A 549 0.12 18.36 -31.12
CA VAL A 549 0.47 19.66 -30.54
C VAL A 549 -0.53 20.05 -29.46
N ARG A 550 -0.02 20.67 -28.39
CA ARG A 550 -0.82 21.39 -27.41
C ARG A 550 -1.36 22.67 -28.05
N VAL A 551 -2.67 22.88 -27.97
CA VAL A 551 -3.39 23.97 -28.64
C VAL A 551 -3.03 25.32 -28.02
N THR A 552 -2.36 26.18 -28.80
CA THR A 552 -1.93 27.51 -28.38
C THR A 552 -3.11 28.40 -27.97
N GLY A 553 -3.01 29.05 -26.81
CA GLY A 553 -4.01 30.03 -26.34
C GLY A 553 -5.25 29.43 -25.67
N ALA A 554 -5.41 28.11 -25.66
CA ALA A 554 -6.40 27.45 -24.82
C ALA A 554 -5.99 27.51 -23.33
N ASN A 555 -6.97 27.58 -22.43
CA ASN A 555 -6.72 27.24 -21.03
C ASN A 555 -6.46 25.73 -20.98
N ASP A 556 -5.21 25.34 -20.77
CA ASP A 556 -4.82 23.95 -20.54
C ASP A 556 -5.72 23.33 -19.44
N THR A 557 -6.40 22.23 -19.76
CA THR A 557 -7.34 21.51 -18.91
C THR A 557 -6.75 20.23 -18.32
N ASN A 558 -5.48 19.93 -18.60
CA ASN A 558 -4.86 18.62 -18.38
C ASN A 558 -5.69 17.48 -19.02
N GLY A 559 -6.31 17.71 -20.17
CA GLY A 559 -7.26 16.80 -20.80
C GLY A 559 -7.00 16.59 -22.29
N SER A 560 -7.66 15.61 -22.89
CA SER A 560 -7.49 15.30 -24.32
C SER A 560 -7.91 16.44 -25.26
N SER A 561 -8.73 17.39 -24.78
CA SER A 561 -9.14 18.60 -25.51
C SER A 561 -8.02 19.62 -25.70
N ASP A 562 -6.94 19.54 -24.92
CA ASP A 562 -5.81 20.46 -25.04
C ASP A 562 -4.88 20.08 -26.20
N TRP A 563 -5.11 18.92 -26.83
CA TRP A 563 -4.25 18.31 -27.83
C TRP A 563 -4.95 18.17 -29.17
N SER A 564 -4.19 18.34 -30.25
CA SER A 564 -4.69 18.17 -31.62
C SER A 564 -3.60 17.66 -32.55
N SER A 565 -3.95 16.84 -33.54
CA SER A 565 -2.99 16.34 -34.53
C SER A 565 -2.61 17.41 -35.55
N ARG A 566 -1.41 17.31 -36.11
CA ARG A 566 -0.86 18.12 -37.20
C ARG A 566 -0.18 17.22 -38.23
N ALA A 567 -0.32 17.58 -39.50
CA ALA A 567 0.42 16.98 -40.61
C ALA A 567 1.82 17.59 -40.80
N PHE A 568 2.02 18.81 -40.29
CA PHE A 568 3.28 19.53 -40.30
C PHE A 568 3.73 19.68 -38.85
N SER A 569 4.91 19.18 -38.51
CA SER A 569 5.50 19.28 -37.17
C SER A 569 6.20 20.62 -36.97
N THR A 570 6.16 21.17 -35.76
CA THR A 570 6.74 22.49 -35.42
C THR A 570 7.88 22.39 -34.38
N PRO A 571 8.91 21.57 -34.62
CA PRO A 571 9.91 21.22 -33.61
C PRO A 571 10.78 22.40 -33.19
N ALA A 572 11.11 22.42 -31.88
CA ALA A 572 11.91 23.45 -31.22
C ALA A 572 11.33 24.87 -31.33
N GLY A 573 10.01 25.01 -31.52
CA GLY A 573 9.36 26.28 -31.84
C GLY A 573 7.87 26.35 -31.45
N PRO A 574 7.20 27.48 -31.76
CA PRO A 574 5.76 27.60 -31.54
C PRO A 574 4.94 26.67 -32.43
N ASN A 575 3.90 26.05 -31.86
CA ASN A 575 2.85 25.31 -32.57
C ASN A 575 1.93 26.25 -33.39
N ASP A 576 2.48 26.88 -34.43
CA ASP A 576 1.83 27.95 -35.20
C ASP A 576 1.10 27.48 -36.46
N VAL A 577 1.39 26.27 -36.96
CA VAL A 577 0.68 25.69 -38.11
C VAL A 577 -0.76 25.26 -37.72
N PRO A 578 -1.81 25.65 -38.48
CA PRO A 578 -3.19 25.21 -38.24
C PRO A 578 -3.43 23.71 -38.42
N ALA A 579 -4.49 23.19 -37.78
CA ALA A 579 -4.86 21.77 -37.82
C ALA A 579 -5.21 21.22 -39.21
N GLY A 580 -5.66 22.10 -40.12
CA GLY A 580 -6.04 21.78 -41.50
C GLY A 580 -5.25 22.57 -42.53
N ALA A 581 -3.96 22.84 -42.25
CA ALA A 581 -3.04 23.35 -43.26
C ALA A 581 -2.91 22.35 -44.43
N VAL A 582 -2.69 22.90 -45.62
CA VAL A 582 -2.43 22.18 -46.88
C VAL A 582 -1.08 22.63 -47.44
N ASP A 583 -0.65 21.96 -48.50
CA ASP A 583 0.54 22.22 -49.32
C ASP A 583 0.05 22.00 -50.77
N ASP A 584 -0.45 23.07 -51.39
CA ASP A 584 -1.20 23.00 -52.66
C ASP A 584 -0.29 22.95 -53.91
N ASP A 585 0.99 23.36 -53.81
CA ASP A 585 1.99 23.27 -54.88
C ASP A 585 3.03 22.15 -54.70
N SER A 586 2.95 21.41 -53.58
CA SER A 586 3.68 20.16 -53.30
C SER A 586 5.19 20.36 -53.14
N ASP A 587 5.58 21.36 -52.36
CA ASP A 587 6.98 21.69 -52.08
C ASP A 587 7.48 21.24 -50.69
N GLY A 588 6.57 20.95 -49.75
CA GLY A 588 6.88 20.54 -48.38
C GLY A 588 6.50 21.55 -47.30
N ILE A 589 6.10 22.76 -47.67
CA ILE A 589 5.79 23.88 -46.79
C ILE A 589 4.27 24.04 -46.69
N PRO A 590 3.70 24.29 -45.50
CA PRO A 590 2.27 24.52 -45.40
C PRO A 590 1.91 25.93 -45.92
N ASP A 591 0.91 26.07 -46.80
CA ASP A 591 0.38 27.34 -47.33
C ASP A 591 0.23 28.44 -46.25
N SER A 592 -0.14 28.04 -45.02
CA SER A 592 -0.31 28.93 -43.87
C SER A 592 0.98 29.62 -43.37
N ALA A 593 2.15 29.14 -43.77
CA ALA A 593 3.46 29.74 -43.51
C ALA A 593 3.93 30.67 -44.65
N GLU A 594 3.32 30.53 -45.83
CA GLU A 594 3.65 31.24 -47.07
C GLU A 594 2.79 32.49 -47.31
N VAL A 595 2.16 32.99 -46.26
CA VAL A 595 1.34 34.20 -46.27
C VAL A 595 1.90 35.24 -45.32
N ALA A 596 1.61 36.51 -45.57
CA ALA A 596 2.12 37.60 -44.74
C ALA A 596 1.65 37.45 -43.26
N GLY A 597 2.62 37.25 -42.36
CA GLY A 597 2.36 36.98 -40.94
C GLY A 597 2.16 35.51 -40.57
N GLY A 598 2.16 34.61 -41.56
CA GLY A 598 2.29 33.17 -41.39
C GLY A 598 3.63 32.78 -40.74
N ARG A 599 3.68 31.57 -40.20
CA ARG A 599 4.86 31.02 -39.51
C ARG A 599 4.94 29.51 -39.68
N PHE A 600 6.15 28.99 -39.61
CA PHE A 600 6.42 27.56 -39.46
C PHE A 600 7.48 27.36 -38.38
N ALA A 601 7.10 26.85 -37.21
CA ALA A 601 7.98 26.73 -36.03
C ALA A 601 8.62 28.09 -35.64
N GLY A 602 7.91 29.20 -35.85
CA GLY A 602 8.36 30.57 -35.63
C GLY A 602 9.07 31.23 -36.83
N LEU A 603 9.49 30.47 -37.84
CA LEU A 603 10.19 30.97 -39.03
C LEU A 603 9.26 31.81 -39.92
N ASP A 604 9.80 32.90 -40.49
CA ASP A 604 9.09 33.81 -41.40
C ASP A 604 9.38 33.46 -42.87
N LEU A 605 8.94 32.29 -43.32
CA LEU A 605 9.25 31.81 -44.68
C LEU A 605 8.72 32.78 -45.75
N TYR A 606 7.58 33.44 -45.50
CA TYR A 606 7.07 34.52 -46.34
C TYR A 606 8.05 35.70 -46.47
N ALA A 607 8.66 36.17 -45.37
CA ALA A 607 9.67 37.23 -45.45
C ALA A 607 10.95 36.77 -46.16
N MET A 608 11.28 35.48 -46.09
CA MET A 608 12.42 34.89 -46.80
C MET A 608 12.16 34.78 -48.31
N GLY A 609 10.92 34.49 -48.72
CA GLY A 609 10.52 34.51 -50.12
C GLY A 609 9.33 33.61 -50.50
N ALA A 610 8.87 32.75 -49.57
CA ALA A 610 7.90 31.70 -49.88
C ALA A 610 6.49 32.22 -50.24
N ARG A 611 5.77 31.60 -51.18
CA ARG A 611 4.45 32.07 -51.66
C ARG A 611 3.54 30.92 -52.07
N THR A 612 2.33 30.88 -51.51
CA THR A 612 1.25 29.99 -51.98
C THR A 612 1.14 29.91 -53.51
N ALA A 613 1.19 28.71 -54.07
CA ALA A 613 1.22 28.40 -55.51
C ALA A 613 2.55 28.73 -56.23
N GLN A 614 3.67 28.71 -55.50
CA GLN A 614 5.04 28.85 -55.98
C GLN A 614 5.91 27.81 -55.28
N ARG A 615 6.28 26.74 -55.97
CA ARG A 615 7.17 25.72 -55.40
C ARG A 615 8.48 26.33 -54.91
N ASP A 616 8.71 26.28 -53.62
CA ASP A 616 9.85 26.85 -52.93
C ASP A 616 10.80 25.76 -52.43
N LEU A 617 12.10 26.06 -52.40
CA LEU A 617 13.12 25.13 -51.89
C LEU A 617 14.13 25.90 -51.07
N PHE A 618 14.27 25.57 -49.78
CA PHE A 618 15.16 26.26 -48.86
C PHE A 618 16.45 25.48 -48.62
N ILE A 619 17.60 26.18 -48.65
CA ILE A 619 18.91 25.59 -48.36
C ILE A 619 19.68 26.50 -47.41
N GLU A 620 20.11 25.94 -46.28
CA GLU A 620 21.10 26.53 -45.39
C GLU A 620 22.49 26.09 -45.85
N VAL A 621 23.37 27.06 -46.12
CA VAL A 621 24.73 26.83 -46.61
C VAL A 621 25.73 27.36 -45.59
N ASP A 622 26.42 26.43 -44.95
CA ASP A 622 27.57 26.72 -44.12
C ASP A 622 28.87 26.51 -44.91
N HIS A 623 29.95 27.15 -44.46
CA HIS A 623 31.27 26.95 -45.04
C HIS A 623 32.36 26.92 -43.97
N MET A 624 33.40 26.13 -44.21
CA MET A 624 34.56 26.13 -43.32
C MET A 624 35.22 27.51 -43.25
N GLN A 625 35.68 27.88 -42.05
CA GLN A 625 36.52 29.05 -41.82
C GLN A 625 37.75 29.02 -42.74
N SER A 626 37.79 29.91 -43.73
CA SER A 626 38.83 29.91 -44.75
C SER A 626 38.96 31.28 -45.42
N THR A 627 40.10 31.50 -46.07
CA THR A 627 40.29 32.57 -47.06
C THR A 627 40.35 32.03 -48.49
N ASN A 628 40.26 30.70 -48.68
CA ASN A 628 40.34 30.06 -49.99
C ASN A 628 39.00 30.22 -50.75
N PRO A 629 38.95 30.93 -51.89
CA PRO A 629 37.72 31.13 -52.67
C PRO A 629 37.11 29.83 -53.21
N ILE A 630 37.82 28.70 -53.17
CA ILE A 630 37.30 27.38 -53.55
C ILE A 630 36.43 26.78 -52.44
N ILE A 631 36.81 27.00 -51.17
CA ILE A 631 36.07 26.56 -49.97
C ILE A 631 34.95 27.55 -49.64
N LEU A 632 35.11 28.81 -50.02
CA LEU A 632 34.12 29.84 -49.76
C LEU A 632 33.09 29.90 -50.91
N PRO A 633 31.77 29.88 -50.64
CA PRO A 633 30.75 30.05 -51.66
C PRO A 633 30.93 31.34 -52.45
N GLN A 634 30.92 31.25 -53.79
CA GLN A 634 30.88 32.41 -54.69
C GLN A 634 29.43 32.79 -55.00
N LYS A 635 29.08 34.08 -54.97
CA LYS A 635 27.69 34.52 -55.16
C LYS A 635 27.20 34.17 -56.57
N GLU A 636 28.06 34.34 -57.56
CA GLU A 636 27.82 34.06 -58.97
C GLU A 636 27.55 32.57 -59.24
N ALA A 637 28.06 31.67 -58.40
CA ALA A 637 27.80 30.24 -58.49
C ALA A 637 26.36 29.93 -58.03
N LEU A 638 25.95 30.50 -56.90
CA LEU A 638 24.60 30.38 -56.37
C LEU A 638 23.57 31.07 -57.29
N ASP A 639 23.89 32.25 -57.82
CA ASP A 639 23.05 32.99 -58.79
C ASP A 639 22.78 32.13 -60.05
N LYS A 640 23.77 31.36 -60.51
CA LYS A 640 23.62 30.40 -61.62
C LYS A 640 22.61 29.29 -61.30
N VAL A 641 22.71 28.65 -60.12
CA VAL A 641 21.79 27.56 -59.73
C VAL A 641 20.37 28.11 -59.52
N VAL A 642 20.20 29.23 -58.81
CA VAL A 642 18.90 29.89 -58.62
C VAL A 642 18.26 30.23 -59.97
N ALA A 643 19.03 30.75 -60.93
CA ALA A 643 18.54 31.05 -62.27
C ALA A 643 18.15 29.81 -63.09
N VAL A 644 18.62 28.60 -62.73
CA VAL A 644 18.24 27.34 -63.39
C VAL A 644 16.89 26.85 -62.87
N PHE A 645 16.73 26.76 -61.55
CA PHE A 645 15.46 26.39 -60.92
C PHE A 645 14.33 27.39 -61.26
N ALA A 646 14.62 28.70 -61.29
CA ALA A 646 13.64 29.72 -61.66
C ALA A 646 13.09 29.55 -63.08
N ARG A 647 13.90 29.06 -64.06
CA ARG A 647 13.41 28.75 -65.43
C ARG A 647 12.42 27.57 -65.45
N ARG A 648 12.38 26.77 -64.39
CA ARG A 648 11.51 25.59 -64.22
C ARG A 648 10.33 25.86 -63.29
N GLY A 649 10.14 27.12 -62.84
CA GLY A 649 9.08 27.48 -61.90
C GLY A 649 9.26 26.83 -60.54
N ILE A 650 10.49 26.87 -60.02
CA ILE A 650 10.86 26.50 -58.65
C ILE A 650 11.75 27.62 -58.12
N GLN A 651 11.46 28.14 -56.94
CA GLN A 651 12.16 29.26 -56.35
C GLN A 651 13.12 28.76 -55.27
N LEU A 652 14.41 28.89 -55.56
CA LEU A 652 15.48 28.40 -54.70
C LEU A 652 15.94 29.50 -53.73
N HIS A 653 15.62 29.33 -52.45
CA HIS A 653 15.97 30.25 -51.36
C HIS A 653 17.20 29.74 -50.63
N ILE A 654 18.31 30.46 -50.77
CA ILE A 654 19.59 30.08 -50.18
C ILE A 654 19.91 31.03 -49.03
N ASP A 655 20.28 30.49 -47.87
CA ASP A 655 20.87 31.23 -46.77
C ASP A 655 22.37 30.89 -46.69
N VAL A 656 23.21 31.91 -46.73
CA VAL A 656 24.65 31.84 -46.41
C VAL A 656 24.97 32.84 -45.30
N GLY A 657 23.97 33.12 -44.45
CA GLY A 657 24.07 34.01 -43.30
C GLY A 657 24.68 35.37 -43.62
N THR A 658 25.58 35.83 -42.75
CA THR A 658 26.21 37.16 -42.89
C THR A 658 27.21 37.30 -44.04
N ARG A 659 27.43 36.26 -44.87
CA ARG A 659 28.50 36.22 -45.87
C ARG A 659 28.41 37.33 -46.92
N PHE A 660 27.24 37.50 -47.53
CA PHE A 660 27.00 38.47 -48.61
C PHE A 660 26.18 39.69 -48.14
N SER A 661 25.53 39.60 -46.97
CA SER A 661 24.81 40.72 -46.36
C SER A 661 24.88 40.63 -44.84
N ALA A 662 25.28 41.70 -44.15
CA ALA A 662 25.37 41.71 -42.69
C ALA A 662 24.01 41.71 -41.96
N SER A 663 22.91 41.86 -42.71
CA SER A 663 21.53 41.89 -42.22
C SER A 663 20.64 41.05 -43.15
N PHE A 664 19.52 40.56 -42.62
CA PHE A 664 18.49 39.84 -43.38
C PHE A 664 18.20 40.50 -44.74
N ASN A 665 18.44 39.75 -45.81
CA ASN A 665 18.35 40.20 -47.19
C ASN A 665 18.33 38.99 -48.14
N PRO A 666 17.13 38.47 -48.49
CA PRO A 666 17.03 37.29 -49.35
C PRO A 666 17.71 37.43 -50.72
N ALA A 667 17.70 38.64 -51.30
CA ALA A 667 18.39 38.92 -52.58
C ALA A 667 19.93 38.84 -52.51
N ASN A 668 20.49 38.77 -51.30
CA ASN A 668 21.91 38.51 -51.05
C ASN A 668 22.09 37.37 -50.04
N TYR A 669 21.22 36.35 -50.13
CA TYR A 669 21.34 35.08 -49.41
C TYR A 669 21.59 35.21 -47.90
N ASN A 670 20.86 36.11 -47.23
CA ASN A 670 20.77 36.13 -45.77
C ASN A 670 19.30 35.98 -45.37
N LEU A 671 18.93 34.79 -44.93
CA LEU A 671 17.59 34.40 -44.45
C LEU A 671 17.55 34.27 -42.92
N GLY A 672 18.66 34.57 -42.23
CA GLY A 672 18.71 34.75 -40.78
C GLY A 672 19.48 33.71 -39.97
N GLN A 673 20.24 32.76 -40.56
CA GLN A 673 21.04 31.78 -39.78
C GLN A 673 22.12 32.42 -38.88
N GLY A 674 22.54 33.65 -39.21
CA GLY A 674 23.59 34.35 -38.50
C GLY A 674 24.96 34.09 -39.13
N LEU A 675 25.89 33.47 -38.39
CA LEU A 675 27.24 33.21 -38.86
C LEU A 675 27.30 31.85 -39.61
N PRO A 676 27.64 31.82 -40.92
CA PRO A 676 27.71 30.59 -41.71
C PRO A 676 29.06 29.84 -41.55
N GLU A 677 29.90 30.27 -40.61
CA GLU A 677 31.28 29.83 -40.49
C GLU A 677 31.42 28.67 -39.51
N VAL A 678 31.63 27.46 -40.05
CA VAL A 678 31.94 26.26 -39.26
C VAL A 678 33.45 26.07 -39.07
N PRO A 679 33.92 25.40 -38.01
CA PRO A 679 35.34 25.16 -37.77
C PRO A 679 36.04 24.49 -38.96
N PHE A 680 37.24 24.97 -39.31
CA PHE A 680 38.03 24.36 -40.38
C PHE A 680 38.52 22.96 -40.00
N ALA A 681 38.35 21.99 -40.90
CA ALA A 681 38.99 20.69 -40.83
C ALA A 681 39.72 20.37 -42.15
N SER A 682 40.83 19.64 -42.07
CA SER A 682 41.61 19.24 -43.25
C SER A 682 40.87 18.26 -44.16
N SER A 683 39.85 17.57 -43.65
CA SER A 683 38.92 16.77 -44.45
C SER A 683 37.50 16.80 -43.88
N ILE A 684 36.51 16.55 -44.75
CA ILE A 684 35.09 16.44 -44.43
C ILE A 684 34.48 15.26 -45.17
N ASN A 685 33.47 14.61 -44.59
CA ASN A 685 32.61 13.64 -45.27
C ASN A 685 31.21 13.70 -44.63
N MET A 686 30.23 12.94 -45.12
CA MET A 686 28.88 12.92 -44.52
C MET A 686 28.95 12.40 -43.08
N THR A 687 29.62 11.26 -42.87
CA THR A 687 29.95 10.70 -41.54
C THR A 687 31.44 10.86 -41.22
N ARG A 688 31.87 10.59 -39.97
CA ARG A 688 33.29 10.58 -39.61
C ARG A 688 34.07 9.43 -40.28
N ALA A 689 34.55 9.66 -41.50
CA ALA A 689 35.47 8.74 -42.17
C ALA A 689 36.73 8.51 -41.32
N GLY A 690 36.96 7.26 -40.91
CA GLY A 690 38.10 6.85 -40.07
C GLY A 690 38.16 7.45 -38.66
N GLY A 691 37.14 8.23 -38.24
CA GLY A 691 37.15 9.00 -36.99
C GLY A 691 37.89 10.34 -37.05
N GLU A 692 38.61 10.64 -38.14
CA GLU A 692 39.50 11.81 -38.28
C GLU A 692 38.89 12.96 -39.09
N ALA A 693 38.00 12.68 -40.05
CA ALA A 693 37.32 13.71 -40.85
C ALA A 693 36.20 14.42 -40.07
N ALA A 694 35.91 15.67 -40.43
CA ALA A 694 34.67 16.33 -40.01
C ALA A 694 33.44 15.66 -40.64
N SER A 695 32.29 15.74 -39.98
CA SER A 695 31.02 15.16 -40.44
C SER A 695 29.99 16.25 -40.70
N VAL A 696 29.32 16.21 -41.86
CA VAL A 696 28.21 17.10 -42.21
C VAL A 696 27.09 17.02 -41.15
N TYR A 697 26.73 15.79 -40.75
CA TYR A 697 25.70 15.56 -39.72
C TYR A 697 26.06 16.15 -38.35
N GLU A 698 27.33 16.08 -37.95
CA GLU A 698 27.81 16.73 -36.71
C GLU A 698 27.70 18.27 -36.80
N LEU A 699 28.07 18.84 -37.95
CA LEU A 699 28.00 20.27 -38.19
C LEU A 699 26.54 20.77 -38.20
N LYS A 700 25.65 20.08 -38.93
CA LYS A 700 24.20 20.33 -38.90
C LYS A 700 23.63 20.30 -37.49
N SER A 701 24.08 19.37 -36.64
CA SER A 701 23.62 19.32 -35.25
C SER A 701 24.20 20.41 -34.35
N ALA A 702 25.40 20.90 -34.63
CA ALA A 702 26.03 21.96 -33.85
C ALA A 702 25.61 23.39 -34.28
N HIS A 703 25.25 23.59 -35.55
CA HIS A 703 25.16 24.92 -36.18
C HIS A 703 23.77 25.26 -36.76
N MET A 704 23.02 24.29 -37.28
CA MET A 704 21.68 24.53 -37.83
C MET A 704 20.64 24.67 -36.71
N ASP A 705 19.84 25.73 -36.73
CA ASP A 705 18.70 25.87 -35.81
C ASP A 705 17.72 24.71 -36.03
N PHE A 706 17.39 23.99 -34.97
CA PHE A 706 16.54 22.81 -35.04
C PHE A 706 15.17 23.08 -35.70
N ALA A 707 14.63 24.31 -35.56
CA ALA A 707 13.38 24.71 -36.20
C ALA A 707 13.44 24.72 -37.74
N ARG A 708 14.63 24.86 -38.34
CA ARG A 708 14.82 24.89 -39.81
C ARG A 708 14.80 23.51 -40.45
N ARG A 709 15.11 22.45 -39.70
CA ARG A 709 15.23 21.07 -40.21
C ARG A 709 13.98 20.51 -40.89
N ALA A 710 12.81 21.10 -40.64
CA ALA A 710 11.56 20.70 -41.27
C ALA A 710 11.34 21.29 -42.69
N ALA A 711 12.14 22.29 -43.09
CA ALA A 711 11.95 23.01 -44.36
C ALA A 711 13.25 23.24 -45.16
N PHE A 712 14.42 23.19 -44.53
CA PHE A 712 15.70 23.49 -45.15
C PHE A 712 16.52 22.22 -45.42
N HIS A 713 17.07 22.12 -46.63
CA HIS A 713 18.27 21.31 -46.90
C HIS A 713 19.49 21.95 -46.23
N TYR A 714 20.52 21.15 -45.94
CA TYR A 714 21.78 21.63 -45.36
C TYR A 714 22.97 21.29 -46.26
N CYS A 715 23.75 22.31 -46.60
CA CYS A 715 24.93 22.21 -47.46
C CYS A 715 26.17 22.69 -46.71
N VAL A 716 27.28 21.94 -46.79
CA VAL A 716 28.58 22.39 -46.29
C VAL A 716 29.59 22.55 -47.42
N PHE A 717 30.10 23.77 -47.61
CA PHE A 717 31.30 23.98 -48.42
C PHE A 717 32.55 23.72 -47.55
N GLY A 718 33.23 22.62 -47.83
CA GLY A 718 34.35 22.11 -47.04
C GLY A 718 35.66 22.02 -47.82
N SER A 719 36.61 21.29 -47.23
CA SER A 719 37.95 21.09 -47.77
C SER A 719 38.00 19.99 -48.85
N THR A 720 38.39 18.77 -48.48
CA THR A 720 38.43 17.59 -49.36
C THR A 720 37.93 16.36 -48.60
N GLN A 721 37.45 15.34 -49.31
CA GLN A 721 37.00 14.09 -48.69
C GLN A 721 38.15 13.13 -48.35
N THR A 722 39.37 13.40 -48.82
CA THR A 722 40.54 12.56 -48.50
C THR A 722 41.10 12.91 -47.12
N VAL A 723 41.27 11.91 -46.26
CA VAL A 723 41.74 12.09 -44.86
C VAL A 723 43.09 12.80 -44.77
N SER A 724 43.97 12.65 -45.76
CA SER A 724 45.26 13.35 -45.81
C SER A 724 45.17 14.86 -46.11
N GLY A 725 43.98 15.38 -46.40
CA GLY A 725 43.71 16.80 -46.70
C GLY A 725 44.43 17.36 -47.94
N THR A 726 45.02 16.50 -48.77
CA THR A 726 46.05 16.88 -49.76
C THR A 726 45.83 16.27 -51.16
N ALA A 727 44.97 15.26 -51.28
CA ALA A 727 44.61 14.67 -52.56
C ALA A 727 43.19 15.13 -52.97
N PRO A 728 42.91 15.24 -54.28
CA PRO A 728 41.52 15.33 -54.74
C PRO A 728 40.78 14.04 -54.39
N GLY A 729 39.67 14.19 -53.69
CA GLY A 729 38.61 13.19 -53.61
C GLY A 729 37.44 13.61 -54.48
N ASN A 730 36.25 13.16 -54.15
CA ASN A 730 35.02 13.48 -54.88
C ASN A 730 34.73 15.00 -54.82
N SER A 731 34.06 15.51 -55.86
CA SER A 731 33.81 16.95 -56.07
C SER A 731 32.81 17.49 -55.03
N GLY A 732 31.76 16.71 -54.77
CA GLY A 732 30.87 16.80 -53.61
C GLY A 732 30.50 15.41 -53.10
N ASN A 733 29.51 15.35 -52.21
CA ASN A 733 28.83 14.11 -51.83
C ASN A 733 27.48 14.43 -51.15
N ALA A 734 26.46 13.60 -51.38
CA ALA A 734 25.08 13.85 -50.93
C ALA A 734 24.34 12.60 -50.46
N GLU A 735 23.24 12.83 -49.76
CA GLU A 735 22.20 11.85 -49.52
C GLU A 735 21.37 11.54 -50.77
N ARG A 736 20.88 10.30 -50.88
CA ARG A 736 19.93 9.88 -51.91
C ARG A 736 18.50 10.08 -51.39
N LEU A 737 17.76 11.01 -52.00
CA LEU A 737 16.42 11.42 -51.57
C LEU A 737 16.39 11.90 -50.10
N GLY A 738 17.36 12.73 -49.72
CA GLY A 738 17.54 13.27 -48.38
C GLY A 738 17.54 14.80 -48.33
N ASN A 739 18.17 15.36 -47.30
CA ASN A 739 18.30 16.81 -47.13
C ASN A 739 19.73 17.32 -46.93
N ASP A 740 20.73 16.44 -46.82
CA ASP A 740 22.12 16.83 -46.52
C ASP A 740 23.10 16.59 -47.69
N PHE A 741 24.00 17.54 -47.91
CA PHE A 741 25.05 17.43 -48.93
C PHE A 741 26.28 18.31 -48.66
N LEU A 742 27.37 18.09 -49.39
CA LEU A 742 28.61 18.88 -49.28
C LEU A 742 29.27 19.17 -50.63
N VAL A 743 30.02 20.27 -50.68
CA VAL A 743 30.89 20.67 -51.81
C VAL A 743 32.34 20.69 -51.33
N SER A 744 33.25 19.96 -51.98
CA SER A 744 34.61 19.67 -51.50
C SER A 744 35.70 19.85 -52.56
N LEU A 745 35.69 20.99 -53.25
CA LEU A 745 36.58 21.28 -54.38
C LEU A 745 38.01 21.70 -53.98
N SER A 746 38.38 21.80 -52.69
CA SER A 746 39.60 22.52 -52.30
C SER A 746 40.92 21.91 -52.80
N ALA A 747 40.93 20.61 -53.10
CA ALA A 747 42.11 19.88 -53.58
C ALA A 747 42.24 19.86 -55.13
N TYR A 748 41.32 20.51 -55.86
CA TYR A 748 41.27 20.53 -57.33
C TYR A 748 42.23 21.56 -57.97
N LYS A 749 43.25 22.05 -57.24
CA LYS A 749 44.31 22.96 -57.74
C LYS A 749 43.82 24.21 -58.51
N LEU A 750 42.58 24.66 -58.29
CA LEU A 750 42.01 25.80 -59.00
C LEU A 750 42.72 27.11 -58.61
N SER A 751 42.72 28.10 -59.50
CA SER A 751 43.38 29.40 -59.30
C SER A 751 42.41 30.57 -59.54
N THR A 752 42.70 31.71 -58.92
CA THR A 752 41.99 32.98 -59.15
C THR A 752 42.79 33.98 -59.99
N ASP A 753 43.91 33.59 -60.59
CA ASP A 753 44.82 34.53 -61.29
C ASP A 753 44.17 35.21 -62.51
N THR A 754 43.45 34.45 -63.34
CA THR A 754 42.80 34.94 -64.57
C THR A 754 41.28 34.95 -64.47
N ALA A 755 40.61 35.70 -65.35
CA ALA A 755 39.14 35.68 -65.41
C ALA A 755 38.59 34.28 -65.77
N ALA A 756 39.29 33.56 -66.65
CA ALA A 756 38.96 32.19 -67.03
C ALA A 756 39.02 31.22 -65.83
N LEU A 757 40.09 31.27 -65.04
CA LEU A 757 40.26 30.38 -63.88
C LEU A 757 39.30 30.75 -62.74
N ARG A 758 38.95 32.03 -62.59
CA ARG A 758 37.85 32.46 -61.69
C ARG A 758 36.49 31.94 -62.14
N ASN A 759 36.19 31.96 -63.45
CA ASN A 759 34.98 31.34 -63.99
C ASN A 759 34.96 29.83 -63.71
N GLN A 760 36.11 29.14 -63.76
CA GLN A 760 36.20 27.72 -63.43
C GLN A 760 35.73 27.42 -62.01
N ILE A 761 36.19 28.19 -61.02
CA ILE A 761 35.74 28.06 -59.62
C ILE A 761 34.24 28.29 -59.50
N ILE A 762 33.72 29.34 -60.13
CA ILE A 762 32.29 29.69 -60.12
C ILE A 762 31.44 28.58 -60.76
N ASN A 763 31.83 28.09 -61.92
CA ASN A 763 31.09 27.09 -62.68
C ASN A 763 31.16 25.70 -62.02
N TYR A 764 32.32 25.29 -61.49
CA TYR A 764 32.45 24.04 -60.75
C TYR A 764 31.64 24.09 -59.44
N GLN A 765 31.69 25.18 -58.66
CA GLN A 765 30.84 25.32 -57.48
C GLN A 765 29.35 25.25 -57.84
N ALA A 766 28.91 25.91 -58.92
CA ALA A 766 27.51 25.88 -59.34
C ALA A 766 27.07 24.48 -59.79
N ALA A 767 27.88 23.79 -60.59
CA ALA A 767 27.53 22.50 -61.14
C ALA A 767 27.54 21.39 -60.09
N VAL A 768 28.56 21.35 -59.21
CA VAL A 768 28.60 20.40 -58.08
C VAL A 768 27.45 20.67 -57.12
N PHE A 769 27.22 21.92 -56.70
CA PHE A 769 26.08 22.24 -55.82
C PHE A 769 24.75 21.78 -56.42
N MET A 770 24.56 21.92 -57.74
CA MET A 770 23.36 21.44 -58.42
C MET A 770 23.33 19.90 -58.56
N HIS A 771 24.45 19.24 -58.83
CA HIS A 771 24.55 17.78 -58.88
C HIS A 771 24.16 17.14 -57.53
N GLU A 772 24.80 17.58 -56.46
CA GLU A 772 24.58 17.08 -55.11
C GLU A 772 23.15 17.38 -54.60
N LEU A 773 22.60 18.56 -54.92
CA LEU A 773 21.19 18.86 -54.68
C LEU A 773 20.26 17.93 -55.47
N GLY A 774 20.65 17.53 -56.69
CA GLY A 774 19.89 16.58 -57.49
C GLY A 774 19.73 15.21 -56.82
N HIS A 775 20.76 14.72 -56.12
CA HIS A 775 20.66 13.51 -55.30
C HIS A 775 19.67 13.65 -54.15
N ASN A 776 19.68 14.77 -53.44
CA ASN A 776 18.67 15.09 -52.42
C ASN A 776 17.25 15.13 -53.00
N LEU A 777 17.10 15.62 -54.23
CA LEU A 777 15.83 15.65 -54.96
C LEU A 777 15.45 14.31 -55.62
N GLY A 778 16.21 13.22 -55.37
CA GLY A 778 15.89 11.86 -55.80
C GLY A 778 16.52 11.40 -57.11
N LEU A 779 17.38 12.20 -57.73
CA LEU A 779 18.09 11.83 -58.97
C LEU A 779 19.29 10.92 -58.68
N ARG A 780 19.65 10.13 -59.69
CA ARG A 780 20.86 9.29 -59.75
C ARG A 780 21.73 9.75 -60.93
N HIS A 781 22.96 9.24 -61.09
CA HIS A 781 23.85 9.70 -62.16
C HIS A 781 23.33 9.45 -63.59
N GLY A 782 22.40 8.50 -63.75
CA GLY A 782 21.65 8.25 -64.98
C GLY A 782 20.21 8.76 -64.96
N GLY A 783 19.85 9.64 -64.01
CA GLY A 783 18.50 10.15 -63.78
C GLY A 783 17.73 9.27 -62.80
N ASN A 784 17.25 8.11 -63.26
CA ASN A 784 16.55 7.11 -62.43
C ASN A 784 17.33 5.79 -62.24
N VAL A 785 18.54 5.71 -62.80
CA VAL A 785 19.46 4.55 -62.73
C VAL A 785 20.88 5.03 -62.43
N GLU A 786 21.75 4.13 -61.98
CA GLU A 786 23.17 4.47 -61.76
C GLU A 786 24.00 4.48 -63.07
N THR A 787 23.47 3.95 -64.19
CA THR A 787 24.16 3.97 -65.50
C THR A 787 24.49 5.41 -65.93
N ASN A 788 25.78 5.72 -65.91
CA ASN A 788 26.33 7.06 -66.11
C ASN A 788 26.83 7.24 -67.56
N LEU A 789 27.39 8.40 -67.89
CA LEU A 789 28.15 8.69 -69.12
C LEU A 789 27.38 8.60 -70.44
N LYS A 790 26.05 8.62 -70.36
CA LYS A 790 25.11 8.49 -71.48
C LYS A 790 25.06 9.79 -72.32
N PRO A 791 25.53 9.82 -73.59
CA PRO A 791 25.60 11.08 -74.36
C PRO A 791 24.25 11.71 -74.76
N ASN A 792 23.14 10.99 -74.60
CA ASN A 792 21.78 11.46 -74.83
C ASN A 792 21.11 12.08 -73.57
N TYR A 793 21.65 11.79 -72.38
CA TYR A 793 21.18 12.26 -71.08
C TYR A 793 21.92 13.56 -70.69
N LEU A 794 21.41 14.70 -71.18
CA LEU A 794 21.98 16.03 -70.93
C LEU A 794 21.53 16.54 -69.55
N SER A 795 22.27 16.17 -68.52
CA SER A 795 22.01 16.56 -67.13
C SER A 795 23.33 16.75 -66.40
N VAL A 796 23.42 17.68 -65.44
CA VAL A 796 24.59 17.78 -64.55
C VAL A 796 24.79 16.53 -63.69
N MET A 797 23.75 15.72 -63.48
CA MET A 797 23.86 14.43 -62.78
C MET A 797 24.78 13.43 -63.49
N ASN A 798 24.95 13.60 -64.81
CA ASN A 798 25.79 12.75 -65.63
C ASN A 798 27.24 13.24 -65.54
N GLN A 799 28.17 12.38 -65.13
CA GLN A 799 29.61 12.69 -65.03
C GLN A 799 30.28 12.95 -66.40
N LEU A 800 29.55 12.84 -67.52
CA LEU A 800 29.99 13.36 -68.82
C LEU A 800 29.85 14.90 -68.92
N TYR A 801 29.01 15.51 -68.08
CA TYR A 801 28.65 16.92 -68.12
C TYR A 801 28.75 17.66 -66.78
N GLU A 802 28.95 16.97 -65.64
CA GLU A 802 29.03 17.57 -64.29
C GLU A 802 29.99 18.78 -64.27
N LEU A 803 31.29 18.56 -64.49
CA LEU A 803 32.28 19.65 -64.39
C LEU A 803 32.45 20.41 -65.72
N GLU A 804 32.25 19.74 -66.86
CA GLU A 804 32.41 20.31 -68.22
C GLU A 804 31.20 21.13 -68.71
N GLY A 805 30.05 20.99 -68.05
CA GLY A 805 28.79 21.62 -68.43
C GLY A 805 28.14 20.99 -69.66
N LEU A 806 26.88 21.35 -69.91
CA LEU A 806 26.13 20.91 -71.09
C LEU A 806 26.71 21.55 -72.36
N GLY A 807 27.07 20.72 -73.33
CA GLY A 807 27.62 21.18 -74.61
C GLY A 807 26.57 21.43 -75.70
N PRO A 808 26.94 22.11 -76.79
CA PRO A 808 26.06 22.28 -77.94
C PRO A 808 25.67 20.93 -78.56
N ILE A 809 24.38 20.70 -78.82
CA ILE A 809 23.92 19.49 -79.51
C ILE A 809 24.18 19.51 -81.03
N SER A 810 24.53 20.67 -81.59
CA SER A 810 24.62 20.89 -83.03
C SER A 810 25.81 21.78 -83.42
N GLY A 811 26.27 21.65 -84.67
CA GLY A 811 27.44 22.35 -85.18
C GLY A 811 28.76 21.58 -84.95
N SER A 812 29.89 22.24 -85.18
CA SER A 812 31.22 21.61 -85.15
C SER A 812 31.69 21.16 -83.77
N SER A 813 31.10 21.70 -82.70
CA SER A 813 31.38 21.33 -81.30
C SER A 813 30.42 20.28 -80.75
N ALA A 814 29.51 19.74 -81.57
CA ALA A 814 28.63 18.67 -81.13
C ALA A 814 29.43 17.42 -80.74
N GLY A 815 29.25 16.97 -79.50
CA GLY A 815 29.98 15.84 -78.93
C GLY A 815 31.33 16.19 -78.30
N ASP A 816 31.69 17.47 -78.17
CA ASP A 816 32.98 17.91 -77.60
C ASP A 816 33.26 17.33 -76.20
N ARG A 817 32.26 17.21 -75.32
CA ARG A 817 32.41 16.54 -74.00
C ARG A 817 32.79 15.07 -74.13
N TYR A 818 32.13 14.35 -75.04
CA TYR A 818 32.46 12.94 -75.33
C TYR A 818 33.87 12.81 -75.92
N TYR A 819 34.27 13.74 -76.80
CA TYR A 819 35.61 13.74 -77.37
C TYR A 819 36.68 14.08 -76.33
N LEU A 820 36.48 15.08 -75.46
CA LEU A 820 37.40 15.43 -74.39
C LEU A 820 37.58 14.28 -73.40
N ARG A 821 36.48 13.71 -72.87
CA ARG A 821 36.52 12.59 -71.92
C ARG A 821 37.31 11.39 -72.47
N ASN A 822 37.20 11.15 -73.77
CA ASN A 822 37.85 10.02 -74.45
C ASN A 822 39.17 10.38 -75.15
N ARG A 823 39.64 11.63 -75.06
CA ARG A 823 40.83 12.19 -75.74
C ARG A 823 40.83 11.91 -77.26
N LEU A 824 39.71 12.21 -77.90
CA LEU A 824 39.46 12.01 -79.32
C LEU A 824 39.48 13.36 -80.07
N LYS A 825 39.66 13.30 -81.39
CA LYS A 825 39.57 14.45 -82.32
C LYS A 825 40.43 15.69 -81.98
N GLY A 826 41.38 15.59 -81.05
CA GLY A 826 42.24 16.70 -80.62
C GLY A 826 41.67 17.55 -79.48
N TYR A 827 40.64 17.07 -78.77
CA TYR A 827 40.18 17.68 -77.51
C TYR A 827 41.06 17.17 -76.36
N ASP A 828 42.00 18.01 -75.93
CA ASP A 828 43.00 17.67 -74.92
C ASP A 828 42.77 18.41 -73.59
N GLY A 829 42.01 19.50 -73.57
CA GLY A 829 41.69 20.27 -72.36
C GLY A 829 40.32 20.98 -72.37
N VAL A 830 39.94 21.57 -71.23
CA VAL A 830 38.65 22.30 -71.11
C VAL A 830 38.60 23.60 -71.92
N ASP A 831 39.74 24.14 -72.34
CA ASP A 831 39.83 25.26 -73.29
C ASP A 831 39.28 24.93 -74.68
N ASP A 832 39.25 23.65 -75.07
CA ASP A 832 38.78 23.19 -76.38
C ASP A 832 37.24 23.14 -76.49
N LEU A 833 36.53 23.22 -75.35
CA LEU A 833 35.07 23.08 -75.28
C LEU A 833 34.33 24.37 -75.66
N ALA A 834 33.24 24.23 -76.42
CA ALA A 834 32.26 25.30 -76.54
C ALA A 834 31.53 25.48 -75.20
N ASP A 835 31.25 26.72 -74.79
CA ASP A 835 30.64 27.03 -73.48
C ASP A 835 31.39 26.36 -72.30
N SER A 836 32.72 26.32 -72.41
CA SER A 836 33.68 25.77 -71.43
C SER A 836 33.43 26.26 -69.98
N PRO A 837 33.82 25.49 -68.95
CA PRO A 837 33.90 25.95 -67.56
C PRO A 837 34.75 27.20 -67.34
N LEU A 838 35.63 27.54 -68.28
CA LEU A 838 36.43 28.77 -68.27
C LEU A 838 35.65 30.01 -68.74
N SER A 839 34.45 29.83 -69.28
CA SER A 839 33.60 30.87 -69.87
C SER A 839 32.51 31.37 -68.93
N THR A 840 31.92 32.52 -69.25
CA THR A 840 30.67 32.98 -68.63
C THR A 840 29.42 32.35 -69.24
N THR A 841 29.53 31.72 -70.42
CA THR A 841 28.41 31.10 -71.15
C THR A 841 28.16 29.64 -70.77
N PHE A 842 28.99 29.06 -69.88
CA PHE A 842 28.82 27.74 -69.29
C PHE A 842 27.36 27.41 -68.92
N VAL A 843 26.88 26.29 -69.44
CA VAL A 843 25.50 25.83 -69.33
C VAL A 843 25.42 24.67 -68.33
N LEU A 844 24.49 24.81 -67.37
CA LEU A 844 24.06 23.76 -66.46
C LEU A 844 22.53 23.68 -66.46
N ASP A 845 22.00 22.46 -66.45
CA ASP A 845 20.58 22.12 -66.34
C ASP A 845 20.46 20.63 -65.95
N TYR A 846 19.31 20.19 -65.45
CA TYR A 846 18.97 18.76 -65.47
C TYR A 846 18.29 18.40 -66.80
N SER A 847 18.18 17.11 -67.13
CA SER A 847 17.56 16.69 -68.38
C SER A 847 16.06 16.95 -68.39
N ASP A 848 15.57 17.35 -69.55
CA ASP A 848 14.16 17.57 -69.88
C ASP A 848 13.48 16.34 -70.50
N GLY A 849 14.19 15.22 -70.62
CA GLY A 849 13.71 13.99 -71.24
C GLY A 849 13.47 14.07 -72.75
N SER A 850 14.05 15.07 -73.44
CA SER A 850 13.89 15.23 -74.90
C SER A 850 14.85 14.38 -75.75
N GLY A 851 15.75 13.64 -75.13
CA GLY A 851 16.67 12.69 -75.75
C GLY A 851 16.01 11.37 -76.14
N GLY A 852 16.22 10.96 -77.39
CA GLY A 852 15.93 9.61 -77.85
C GLY A 852 16.92 8.57 -77.30
N VAL A 853 16.63 7.30 -77.57
CA VAL A 853 17.47 6.18 -77.12
C VAL A 853 18.77 6.07 -77.91
N ILE A 854 19.84 5.68 -77.22
CA ILE A 854 21.05 5.13 -77.84
C ILE A 854 21.01 3.61 -77.65
N ASN A 855 21.24 2.83 -78.70
CA ASN A 855 21.35 1.37 -78.62
C ASN A 855 22.76 0.97 -79.05
N GLU A 856 23.58 0.50 -78.12
CA GLU A 856 25.01 0.26 -78.35
C GLU A 856 25.28 -0.98 -79.24
N THR A 857 24.30 -1.88 -79.36
CA THR A 857 24.35 -2.98 -80.33
C THR A 857 24.13 -2.52 -81.78
N ALA A 858 23.56 -1.33 -81.97
CA ALA A 858 23.23 -0.72 -83.27
C ALA A 858 23.32 0.81 -83.19
N LEU A 859 24.48 1.32 -82.75
CA LEU A 859 24.74 2.72 -82.45
C LEU A 859 24.65 3.56 -83.73
N ASN A 860 23.62 4.40 -83.85
CA ASN A 860 23.42 5.25 -85.01
C ASN A 860 24.09 6.63 -84.81
N GLU A 861 25.34 6.73 -85.25
CA GLU A 861 26.16 7.94 -85.17
C GLU A 861 25.54 9.15 -85.89
N SER A 862 24.72 8.91 -86.92
CA SER A 862 24.02 9.98 -87.64
C SER A 862 22.95 10.69 -86.79
N ALA A 863 22.51 10.07 -85.68
CA ALA A 863 21.59 10.68 -84.72
C ALA A 863 22.28 11.57 -83.67
N GLY A 864 23.62 11.57 -83.60
CA GLY A 864 24.37 12.37 -82.63
C GLY A 864 24.03 12.00 -81.18
N MET A 865 23.61 13.00 -80.39
CA MET A 865 23.10 12.83 -79.01
C MET A 865 21.63 12.32 -78.97
N CYS A 866 21.11 11.79 -80.08
CA CYS A 866 19.73 11.34 -80.25
C CYS A 866 18.65 12.41 -79.94
N ARG A 867 18.99 13.71 -80.05
CA ARG A 867 18.09 14.86 -79.82
C ARG A 867 17.69 15.53 -81.14
N ALA A 868 16.54 16.20 -81.14
CA ALA A 868 16.04 16.89 -82.33
C ALA A 868 17.02 18.01 -82.77
N GLY A 869 17.49 17.95 -84.01
CA GLY A 869 18.49 18.89 -84.54
C GLY A 869 19.93 18.60 -84.15
N ALA A 870 20.22 17.47 -83.48
CA ALA A 870 21.58 17.08 -83.15
C ALA A 870 22.44 16.85 -84.40
N THR A 871 23.72 17.21 -84.32
CA THR A 871 24.71 16.88 -85.36
C THR A 871 25.31 15.50 -85.07
N SER A 872 25.63 14.76 -86.14
CA SER A 872 26.20 13.41 -86.06
C SER A 872 27.53 13.37 -85.30
N ILE A 873 27.73 12.35 -84.46
CA ILE A 873 28.92 12.16 -83.63
C ILE A 873 29.57 10.83 -84.00
N ASP A 874 30.85 10.87 -84.36
CA ASP A 874 31.72 9.71 -84.64
C ASP A 874 32.23 9.16 -83.31
N TYR A 875 31.41 8.30 -82.69
CA TYR A 875 31.63 7.79 -81.34
C TYR A 875 32.74 6.74 -81.30
N ASP A 876 32.82 5.87 -82.32
CA ASP A 876 33.85 4.82 -82.40
C ASP A 876 35.22 5.33 -82.92
N ASN A 877 35.27 6.59 -83.36
CA ASN A 877 36.43 7.27 -83.91
C ASN A 877 36.99 6.61 -85.19
N SER A 878 36.17 5.86 -85.93
CA SER A 878 36.54 5.26 -87.22
C SER A 878 36.81 6.30 -88.32
N GLY A 879 36.34 7.54 -88.16
CA GLY A 879 36.45 8.60 -89.16
C GLY A 879 35.28 8.65 -90.14
N PHE A 880 34.24 7.82 -89.93
CA PHE A 880 33.03 7.76 -90.75
C PHE A 880 31.79 7.77 -89.85
N ILE A 881 30.73 8.45 -90.27
CA ILE A 881 29.43 8.36 -89.59
C ILE A 881 28.71 7.10 -90.06
N SER A 882 28.44 6.18 -89.15
CA SER A 882 28.01 4.82 -89.46
C SER A 882 26.84 4.33 -88.58
N THR A 883 26.53 3.03 -88.69
CA THR A 883 25.79 2.30 -87.66
C THR A 883 26.63 1.10 -87.25
N THR A 884 27.04 1.07 -85.98
CA THR A 884 28.11 0.19 -85.48
C THR A 884 27.67 -0.51 -84.18
N THR A 885 28.47 -1.47 -83.71
CA THR A 885 28.31 -2.02 -82.35
C THR A 885 29.44 -1.46 -81.50
N PHE A 886 29.10 -0.54 -80.60
CA PHE A 886 30.08 0.22 -79.81
C PHE A 886 29.49 0.63 -78.46
N ASP A 887 30.18 0.23 -77.40
CA ASP A 887 29.97 0.62 -76.00
C ASP A 887 30.39 2.10 -75.85
N VAL A 888 29.40 2.99 -75.71
CA VAL A 888 29.61 4.44 -75.75
C VAL A 888 29.79 5.04 -74.36
N ASN A 889 29.22 4.42 -73.31
CA ASN A 889 29.44 4.85 -71.94
C ASN A 889 30.75 4.29 -71.34
N ARG A 890 31.32 3.23 -71.95
CA ARG A 890 32.54 2.50 -71.58
C ARG A 890 32.45 1.70 -70.28
N ASP A 891 31.26 1.18 -69.96
CA ASP A 891 31.04 0.32 -68.79
C ASP A 891 31.29 -1.18 -69.05
N THR A 892 31.65 -1.56 -70.28
CA THR A 892 31.88 -2.93 -70.79
C THR A 892 30.63 -3.79 -71.02
N VAL A 893 29.44 -3.20 -70.86
CA VAL A 893 28.14 -3.76 -71.26
C VAL A 893 27.77 -3.18 -72.63
N PHE A 894 26.88 -3.87 -73.35
CA PHE A 894 26.21 -3.30 -74.53
C PHE A 894 24.72 -3.26 -74.22
N GLU A 895 24.19 -2.07 -73.99
CA GLU A 895 22.78 -1.90 -73.62
C GLU A 895 22.06 -0.83 -74.44
N VAL A 896 20.87 -0.44 -73.97
CA VAL A 896 20.08 0.67 -74.52
C VAL A 896 20.06 1.77 -73.49
N LEU A 897 20.76 2.85 -73.78
CA LEU A 897 20.88 4.02 -72.91
C LEU A 897 19.69 4.94 -73.15
N TYR A 898 18.92 5.20 -72.09
CA TYR A 898 17.75 6.07 -72.11
C TYR A 898 18.08 7.45 -71.52
N ASP A 899 17.47 8.49 -72.08
CA ASP A 899 17.31 9.77 -71.39
C ASP A 899 16.27 9.63 -70.26
N HIS A 900 16.28 10.56 -69.31
CA HIS A 900 15.34 10.64 -68.20
C HIS A 900 14.88 12.09 -68.03
N ASN A 901 13.60 12.31 -67.71
CA ASN A 901 13.08 13.66 -67.47
C ASN A 901 13.23 14.03 -66.00
N ASP A 902 14.45 14.43 -65.62
CA ASP A 902 14.80 14.79 -64.25
C ASP A 902 13.86 15.86 -63.68
N TRP A 903 13.57 16.91 -64.45
CA TRP A 903 12.69 18.01 -64.00
C TRP A 903 11.23 17.60 -63.73
N ALA A 904 10.77 16.51 -64.33
CA ALA A 904 9.45 15.94 -64.06
C ALA A 904 9.47 14.90 -62.92
N SER A 905 10.66 14.47 -62.48
CA SER A 905 10.86 13.39 -61.50
C SER A 905 11.44 13.85 -60.15
N ILE A 906 11.99 15.07 -60.06
CA ILE A 906 12.50 15.61 -58.79
C ILE A 906 11.42 15.69 -57.71
N VAL A 907 11.81 15.41 -56.47
CA VAL A 907 10.98 15.42 -55.27
C VAL A 907 11.43 16.56 -54.37
N LEU A 908 10.63 17.61 -54.22
CA LEU A 908 10.92 18.73 -53.32
C LEU A 908 10.65 18.40 -51.84
N PRO A 909 9.52 17.75 -51.46
CA PRO A 909 9.23 17.51 -50.05
C PRO A 909 10.05 16.35 -49.46
N PHE A 910 11.11 16.66 -48.72
CA PHE A 910 11.85 15.66 -47.94
C PHE A 910 11.15 15.36 -46.60
N ALA A 911 10.75 16.41 -45.85
CA ALA A 911 10.15 16.30 -44.52
C ALA A 911 8.71 15.76 -44.54
N LEU A 912 7.96 15.97 -45.64
CA LEU A 912 6.59 15.47 -45.82
C LEU A 912 6.51 14.10 -46.49
N SER A 913 7.65 13.43 -46.74
CA SER A 913 7.68 12.06 -47.28
C SER A 913 6.83 11.07 -46.46
N HIS A 914 6.55 11.44 -45.21
CA HIS A 914 5.72 10.74 -44.26
C HIS A 914 4.65 11.68 -43.65
N SER A 915 4.10 12.62 -44.43
CA SER A 915 2.87 13.35 -44.05
C SER A 915 1.71 12.94 -44.97
N VAL A 916 0.51 13.48 -44.76
CA VAL A 916 -0.72 13.01 -45.42
C VAL A 916 -0.74 13.25 -46.95
N VAL A 917 0.23 14.01 -47.48
CA VAL A 917 0.43 14.30 -48.91
C VAL A 917 1.13 13.12 -49.62
N ARG A 918 0.36 12.08 -49.94
CA ARG A 918 0.85 10.94 -50.73
C ARG A 918 1.00 11.32 -52.21
N ASN A 919 2.23 11.45 -52.72
CA ASN A 919 2.50 11.27 -54.16
C ASN A 919 3.97 10.97 -54.55
N ILE A 920 4.86 10.67 -53.61
CA ILE A 920 6.24 10.25 -53.95
C ILE A 920 6.20 8.79 -54.41
N ALA A 921 6.43 8.55 -55.70
CA ALA A 921 6.54 7.21 -56.26
C ALA A 921 7.86 6.56 -55.80
N SER A 922 7.78 5.33 -55.28
CA SER A 922 8.92 4.59 -54.73
C SER A 922 9.97 4.25 -55.78
N HIS A 923 11.07 4.99 -55.82
CA HIS A 923 12.22 4.75 -56.71
C HIS A 923 13.22 3.73 -56.14
N ASP A 924 12.73 2.49 -56.01
CA ASP A 924 13.51 1.25 -55.94
C ASP A 924 14.80 1.29 -55.07
N THR A 925 14.63 1.39 -53.75
CA THR A 925 15.51 0.86 -52.68
C THR A 925 14.83 1.04 -51.30
N SER A 926 15.40 0.45 -50.25
CA SER A 926 14.92 0.60 -48.86
C SER A 926 15.27 1.97 -48.27
N PHE A 927 14.45 2.97 -48.55
CA PHE A 927 14.52 4.27 -47.88
C PHE A 927 14.13 4.16 -46.41
N GLU A 928 14.88 4.83 -45.54
CA GLU A 928 14.54 4.95 -44.13
C GLU A 928 13.68 6.20 -43.92
N PRO A 929 12.62 6.17 -43.09
CA PRO A 929 11.79 7.35 -42.91
C PRO A 929 12.56 8.56 -42.36
N ILE A 930 12.53 9.68 -43.10
CA ILE A 930 13.04 10.97 -42.64
C ILE A 930 12.27 11.42 -41.40
N SER A 931 12.99 11.68 -40.32
CA SER A 931 12.48 12.23 -39.06
C SER A 931 13.32 13.43 -38.68
N VAL A 932 12.74 14.52 -38.15
CA VAL A 932 13.51 15.74 -37.85
C VAL A 932 14.65 15.56 -36.81
N VAL A 933 14.58 14.48 -36.03
CA VAL A 933 15.63 14.04 -35.10
C VAL A 933 16.63 13.04 -35.70
N GLN A 934 16.29 12.42 -36.83
CA GLN A 934 17.09 11.40 -37.52
C GLN A 934 16.64 11.36 -38.99
N ASP A 935 17.07 12.35 -39.76
CA ASP A 935 16.71 12.56 -41.17
C ASP A 935 17.63 11.79 -42.13
N HIS A 936 18.78 11.35 -41.63
CA HIS A 936 19.86 10.66 -42.34
C HIS A 936 19.38 9.58 -43.32
N GLN A 937 19.79 9.72 -44.58
CA GLN A 937 19.53 8.78 -45.67
C GLN A 937 20.79 8.03 -46.13
N PRO A 938 20.63 6.97 -46.95
CA PRO A 938 21.75 6.37 -47.67
C PRO A 938 22.48 7.42 -48.54
N VAL A 939 23.79 7.51 -48.36
CA VAL A 939 24.69 8.38 -49.13
C VAL A 939 24.92 7.80 -50.53
N VAL A 940 25.13 8.64 -51.54
CA VAL A 940 25.48 8.19 -52.90
C VAL A 940 26.96 7.78 -52.99
N ASP A 941 27.22 6.68 -53.71
CA ASP A 941 28.57 6.22 -54.01
C ASP A 941 29.17 7.08 -55.14
N GLU A 942 29.77 8.22 -54.77
CA GLU A 942 30.48 9.08 -55.73
C GLU A 942 31.84 8.48 -56.16
N GLU A 943 32.13 8.57 -57.46
CA GLU A 943 33.46 8.29 -58.00
C GLU A 943 34.28 9.58 -58.16
N PRO A 944 35.59 9.58 -57.83
CA PRO A 944 36.42 10.76 -58.06
C PRO A 944 36.58 11.00 -59.58
N PRO A 945 36.51 12.25 -60.06
CA PRO A 945 36.62 12.55 -61.47
C PRO A 945 37.92 11.99 -62.06
N SER A 946 37.82 11.50 -63.30
CA SER A 946 38.85 10.63 -63.88
C SER A 946 40.27 11.21 -63.76
N PRO A 947 41.31 10.37 -63.62
CA PRO A 947 42.70 10.85 -63.57
C PRO A 947 43.09 11.71 -64.78
N ALA A 948 42.42 11.53 -65.93
CA ALA A 948 42.60 12.36 -67.12
C ALA A 948 42.07 13.80 -66.96
N LEU A 949 41.04 14.01 -66.14
CA LEU A 949 40.53 15.34 -65.73
C LEU A 949 41.50 16.01 -64.76
N LEU A 950 41.90 15.27 -63.71
CA LEU A 950 42.80 15.75 -62.65
C LEU A 950 44.21 16.09 -63.15
N TRP A 951 44.63 15.49 -64.27
CA TRP A 951 45.91 15.79 -64.93
C TRP A 951 45.89 17.10 -65.74
N ASN A 952 44.71 17.57 -66.15
CA ASN A 952 44.53 18.78 -66.98
C ASN A 952 44.41 20.08 -66.13
N ILE A 953 44.86 20.03 -64.88
CA ILE A 953 45.03 21.20 -64.00
C ILE A 953 46.54 21.48 -63.81
N HIS A 954 47.29 21.39 -64.92
CA HIS A 954 48.75 21.53 -65.02
C HIS A 954 49.17 22.20 -66.33
#